data_AF-A0A2V4CZ57-F1
#
_entry.id   AF-A0A2V4CZ57-F1
#
_cell.length_a   1.000
_cell.length_b   1.000
_cell.length_c   1.000
_cell.angle_alpha   90.00
_cell.angle_beta   90.00
_cell.angle_gamma   90.00
#
_symmetry.space_group_name_H-M   'P 1'
#
loop_
_entity.id
_entity.type
_entity.pdbx_description
1 polymer ?
#
loop_
_entity_poly.entity_id
_entity_poly.type
_entity_poly.pdbx_seq_one_letter_code
_entity_poly.pdbx_strand_id
1 'polypeptide(L)'
;MHKKAIASIFALLLLIAAAGYMIINNDGNDPNSPADAGEWDVYYVQSGSDLPNCNSDTKGRLYYVEDDAGFQTCTSTGWTFVDLTGSAGLVGADGVDGMNGTDGALGAPGVNGTDGQDGADGEKGNVGETGGQGYPGQDGTDGEKGNVGETGDQGDPGQNGTDGLDGHSVLAVTTPAPAGTTMYCSEDGIRIDVGVDVNDNGSLEVSEIHYTQYICNGEGGQDGVNGTNGSASPNTMLTSISAPTLQACSSGGRIMKQGLDNADGGGIAQNGILESGEIDYTTTYCSNFVVTRQADISGGIFNGYANDIVVMGTRLYFEAGDGISGYELWVHETTNGSTWQVTDIRSGISSGFANYIVVMGTRLYFEADDGSSGYELWAHETTNGSTWQVADINPSGNGYAYDLTVMGTRLYFEATNGISGEELWAHETANNSTWQVADIMSGSGNGYANDIVVMGTRLYFEAKGSTDDFELWAHESTNDSTWQVADISNSGFGGRAADITVMGTRLYFEAWTSSSGHELWAHETTNDSTWQVAEIWSGSGHGNANEITVMATRLYFEAQDGSSGEELWVHETVNGSTWQVADINSGGSGMANDITVMGTRLYFEAYDGSSGYELWVHDTTSDSTWQVADIISGSGSGMANDITVIGTRLYFEAQGNSGVELHMMEIEHSITYN
;
A
#
# COMPACT_ATOMS: atom_id res chain seq x y z
N MET A 1 19.69 -25.15 14.86
CA MET A 1 18.60 -26.09 14.51
C MET A 1 17.49 -25.44 13.68
N HIS A 2 17.31 -24.11 13.69
CA HIS A 2 16.26 -23.43 12.91
C HIS A 2 16.49 -23.29 11.39
N LYS A 3 17.74 -23.28 10.90
CA LYS A 3 18.00 -23.12 9.45
C LYS A 3 17.65 -24.36 8.59
N LYS A 4 17.66 -25.57 9.17
CA LYS A 4 17.30 -26.81 8.45
C LYS A 4 15.79 -26.99 8.28
N ALA A 5 14.98 -26.45 9.19
CA ALA A 5 13.52 -26.56 9.12
C ALA A 5 12.92 -25.67 8.01
N ILE A 6 13.46 -24.45 7.84
CA ILE A 6 13.00 -23.50 6.81
C ILE A 6 13.36 -24.02 5.40
N ALA A 7 14.56 -24.59 5.23
CA ALA A 7 14.98 -25.19 3.96
C ALA A 7 14.14 -26.44 3.58
N SER A 8 13.80 -27.28 4.56
CA SER A 8 12.92 -28.44 4.32
C SER A 8 11.46 -28.06 4.02
N ILE A 9 10.97 -26.92 4.55
CA ILE A 9 9.65 -26.39 4.24
C ILE A 9 9.62 -25.76 2.84
N PHE A 10 10.67 -25.04 2.44
CA PHE A 10 10.81 -24.50 1.08
C PHE A 10 10.95 -25.61 0.02
N ALA A 11 11.71 -26.67 0.32
CA ALA A 11 11.82 -27.83 -0.55
C ALA A 11 10.50 -28.60 -0.71
N LEU A 12 9.69 -28.65 0.36
CA LEU A 12 8.35 -29.27 0.33
C LEU A 12 7.35 -28.44 -0.49
N LEU A 13 7.43 -27.10 -0.42
CA LEU A 13 6.63 -26.18 -1.25
C LEU A 13 6.98 -26.29 -2.75
N LEU A 14 8.26 -26.46 -3.09
CA LEU A 14 8.71 -26.67 -4.47
C LEU A 14 8.33 -28.05 -5.05
N LEU A 15 8.29 -29.10 -4.23
CA LEU A 15 7.83 -30.44 -4.63
C LEU A 15 6.35 -30.48 -5.03
N ILE A 16 5.52 -29.62 -4.42
CA ILE A 16 4.08 -29.53 -4.71
C ILE A 16 3.84 -28.81 -6.05
N ALA A 17 4.65 -27.79 -6.37
CA ALA A 17 4.60 -27.10 -7.67
C ALA A 17 5.04 -28.00 -8.84
N ALA A 18 6.09 -28.83 -8.64
CA ALA A 18 6.60 -29.71 -9.69
C ALA A 18 5.72 -30.95 -9.97
N ALA A 19 5.03 -31.47 -8.95
CA ALA A 19 4.08 -32.57 -9.13
C ALA A 19 2.84 -32.16 -9.96
N GLY A 20 2.45 -30.88 -9.90
CA GLY A 20 1.41 -30.31 -10.77
C GLY A 20 1.85 -30.15 -12.22
N TYR A 21 3.11 -29.82 -12.47
CA TYR A 21 3.66 -29.62 -13.82
C TYR A 21 3.91 -30.92 -14.60
N MET A 22 4.17 -32.04 -13.89
CA MET A 22 4.45 -33.35 -14.51
C MET A 22 3.22 -34.09 -15.07
N ILE A 23 2.02 -33.51 -15.01
CA ILE A 23 0.78 -34.12 -15.56
C ILE A 23 0.41 -33.54 -16.95
N ILE A 24 1.05 -32.46 -17.43
CA ILE A 24 0.54 -31.72 -18.61
C ILE A 24 1.32 -31.96 -19.92
N ASN A 25 2.55 -32.51 -19.93
CA ASN A 25 3.28 -32.73 -21.19
C ASN A 25 3.56 -34.22 -21.45
N ASN A 26 2.58 -34.90 -22.03
CA ASN A 26 2.78 -36.15 -22.74
C ASN A 26 2.54 -35.96 -24.24
N ASP A 27 3.35 -35.11 -24.87
CA ASP A 27 3.45 -35.05 -26.32
C ASP A 27 4.69 -35.82 -26.77
N GLY A 28 4.43 -37.05 -27.20
CA GLY A 28 5.39 -37.85 -27.93
C GLY A 28 5.63 -37.28 -29.34
N ASN A 29 6.91 -37.18 -29.70
CA ASN A 29 7.45 -37.08 -31.06
C ASN A 29 7.17 -35.79 -31.86
N ASP A 30 7.99 -34.75 -31.65
CA ASP A 30 8.41 -33.85 -32.74
C ASP A 30 9.91 -33.51 -32.60
N PRO A 31 10.78 -33.91 -33.57
CA PRO A 31 12.20 -33.62 -33.51
C PRO A 31 12.60 -32.24 -34.09
N ASN A 32 11.67 -31.31 -34.39
CA ASN A 32 12.03 -30.00 -34.97
C ASN A 32 11.17 -28.80 -34.49
N SER A 33 10.94 -28.62 -33.18
CA SER A 33 10.53 -27.31 -32.67
C SER A 33 11.76 -26.43 -32.35
N PRO A 34 11.92 -25.23 -32.94
CA PRO A 34 13.00 -24.32 -32.61
C PRO A 34 12.77 -23.70 -31.23
N ALA A 35 13.82 -23.72 -30.41
CA ALA A 35 13.85 -23.21 -29.05
C ALA A 35 13.47 -21.71 -28.96
N ASP A 36 12.41 -21.41 -28.22
CA ASP A 36 12.16 -20.08 -27.69
C ASP A 36 13.24 -19.76 -26.63
N ALA A 37 14.07 -18.77 -26.93
CA ALA A 37 14.96 -18.16 -25.97
C ALA A 37 14.16 -17.08 -25.24
N GLY A 38 13.66 -17.41 -24.04
CA GLY A 38 12.92 -16.46 -23.21
C GLY A 38 12.42 -16.97 -21.85
N GLU A 39 12.48 -18.28 -21.59
CA GLU A 39 11.97 -18.85 -20.33
C GLU A 39 13.13 -19.11 -19.34
N TRP A 40 13.08 -18.48 -18.16
CA TRP A 40 14.05 -18.73 -17.09
C TRP A 40 13.73 -20.05 -16.40
N ASP A 41 14.12 -21.16 -17.03
CA ASP A 41 14.00 -22.48 -16.42
C ASP A 41 15.03 -22.66 -15.29
N VAL A 42 14.54 -23.05 -14.12
CA VAL A 42 15.38 -23.57 -13.02
C VAL A 42 15.36 -25.10 -13.06
N TYR A 43 16.53 -25.69 -13.25
CA TYR A 43 16.69 -27.15 -13.36
C TYR A 43 17.01 -27.77 -11.99
N TYR A 44 16.36 -28.88 -11.64
CA TYR A 44 16.57 -29.56 -10.35
C TYR A 44 17.47 -30.78 -10.47
N VAL A 45 18.46 -30.91 -9.58
CA VAL A 45 19.32 -32.10 -9.46
C VAL A 45 19.56 -32.46 -7.98
N GLN A 46 19.71 -33.75 -7.69
CA GLN A 46 19.87 -34.22 -6.29
C GLN A 46 21.28 -33.90 -5.76
N SER A 47 22.32 -34.11 -6.56
CA SER A 47 23.70 -33.91 -6.13
C SER A 47 24.53 -33.19 -7.18
N GLY A 48 25.67 -32.62 -6.79
CA GLY A 48 26.61 -32.00 -7.73
C GLY A 48 27.16 -32.97 -8.77
N SER A 49 27.08 -34.28 -8.54
CA SER A 49 27.43 -35.31 -9.55
C SER A 49 26.38 -35.52 -10.64
N ASP A 50 25.15 -35.06 -10.41
CA ASP A 50 24.05 -35.14 -11.38
C ASP A 50 23.99 -33.92 -12.31
N LEU A 51 24.86 -32.91 -12.07
CA LEU A 51 25.00 -31.76 -12.95
C LEU A 51 25.52 -32.19 -14.33
N PRO A 52 24.92 -31.69 -15.43
CA PRO A 52 25.42 -31.97 -16.77
C PRO A 52 26.82 -31.37 -16.98
N ASN A 53 27.48 -31.79 -18.07
CA ASN A 53 28.78 -31.24 -18.44
C ASN A 53 28.66 -29.72 -18.67
N CYS A 54 29.43 -28.94 -17.92
CA CYS A 54 29.46 -27.49 -18.06
C CYS A 54 30.06 -27.10 -19.44
N ASN A 55 29.19 -26.79 -20.39
CA ASN A 55 29.53 -26.46 -21.78
C ASN A 55 28.64 -25.33 -22.31
N SER A 56 28.68 -25.05 -23.63
CA SER A 56 27.89 -24.00 -24.27
C SER A 56 26.37 -24.13 -24.05
N ASP A 57 25.88 -25.35 -23.87
CA ASP A 57 24.45 -25.63 -23.81
C ASP A 57 23.92 -25.40 -22.39
N THR A 58 24.77 -25.56 -21.37
CA THR A 58 24.43 -25.37 -19.94
C THR A 58 24.84 -24.00 -19.40
N LYS A 59 25.63 -23.22 -20.18
CA LYS A 59 26.16 -21.93 -19.75
C LYS A 59 25.03 -20.93 -19.55
N GLY A 60 24.98 -20.30 -18.37
CA GLY A 60 23.93 -19.34 -18.01
C GLY A 60 22.61 -19.95 -17.54
N ARG A 61 22.47 -21.28 -17.52
CA ARG A 61 21.32 -21.95 -16.88
C ARG A 61 21.52 -22.03 -15.36
N LEU A 62 20.42 -22.00 -14.62
CA LEU A 62 20.42 -22.10 -13.16
C LEU A 62 19.97 -23.50 -12.72
N TYR A 63 20.76 -24.14 -11.86
CA TYR A 63 20.46 -25.45 -11.30
C TYR A 63 20.31 -25.34 -9.79
N TYR A 64 19.23 -25.85 -9.22
CA TYR A 64 19.15 -26.09 -7.79
C TYR A 64 19.74 -27.46 -7.47
N VAL A 65 20.73 -27.50 -6.58
CA VAL A 65 21.41 -28.73 -6.15
C VAL A 65 21.00 -29.03 -4.71
N GLU A 66 20.24 -30.10 -4.50
CA GLU A 66 19.65 -30.44 -3.20
C GLU A 66 20.69 -30.65 -2.10
N ASP A 67 21.77 -31.40 -2.40
CA ASP A 67 22.86 -31.67 -1.44
C ASP A 67 23.57 -30.40 -0.96
N ASP A 68 23.65 -29.39 -1.82
CA ASP A 68 24.30 -28.12 -1.51
C ASP A 68 23.32 -27.08 -0.94
N ALA A 69 22.03 -27.40 -0.92
CA ALA A 69 20.93 -26.51 -0.53
C ALA A 69 21.05 -25.12 -1.18
N GLY A 70 21.43 -25.07 -2.46
CA GLY A 70 21.69 -23.82 -3.13
C GLY A 70 21.83 -23.95 -4.64
N PHE A 71 21.90 -22.79 -5.29
CA PHE A 71 21.93 -22.71 -6.74
C PHE A 71 23.35 -22.78 -7.28
N GLN A 72 23.50 -23.42 -8.43
CA GLN A 72 24.73 -23.43 -9.20
C GLN A 72 24.48 -23.02 -10.64
N THR A 73 25.46 -22.36 -11.25
CA THR A 73 25.44 -22.03 -12.68
C THR A 73 26.76 -22.38 -13.34
N CYS A 74 26.70 -22.76 -14.62
CA CYS A 74 27.88 -23.08 -15.40
C CYS A 74 28.52 -21.81 -15.96
N THR A 75 29.78 -21.59 -15.63
CA THR A 75 30.60 -20.45 -16.07
C THR A 75 31.75 -20.89 -16.97
N SER A 76 32.55 -19.94 -17.45
CA SER A 76 33.77 -20.25 -18.23
C SER A 76 34.83 -21.03 -17.44
N THR A 77 34.73 -21.10 -16.11
CA THR A 77 35.67 -21.81 -15.23
C THR A 77 35.09 -23.09 -14.63
N GLY A 78 33.83 -23.44 -14.95
CA GLY A 78 33.11 -24.60 -14.42
C GLY A 78 31.84 -24.20 -13.66
N TRP A 79 31.27 -25.17 -12.92
CA TRP A 79 30.13 -24.93 -12.04
C TRP A 79 30.53 -24.05 -10.87
N THR A 80 29.77 -22.98 -10.63
CA THR A 80 29.93 -22.08 -9.49
C THR A 80 28.65 -22.04 -8.67
N PHE A 81 28.80 -21.95 -7.36
CA PHE A 81 27.69 -21.67 -6.44
C PHE A 81 27.24 -20.21 -6.59
N VAL A 82 25.94 -19.97 -6.53
CA VAL A 82 25.31 -18.65 -6.55
C VAL A 82 24.96 -18.27 -5.12
N ASP A 83 25.72 -17.32 -4.58
CA ASP A 83 25.48 -16.79 -3.24
C ASP A 83 24.38 -15.71 -3.31
N LEU A 84 23.18 -16.06 -2.83
CA LEU A 84 22.05 -15.14 -2.74
C LEU A 84 22.08 -14.30 -1.45
N THR A 85 23.09 -14.50 -0.60
CA THR A 85 23.34 -13.62 0.54
C THR A 85 24.28 -12.53 0.08
N GLY A 86 23.72 -11.41 -0.40
CA GLY A 86 24.52 -10.22 -0.71
C GLY A 86 25.45 -9.87 0.47
N SER A 87 26.65 -9.39 0.17
CA SER A 87 27.54 -8.85 1.20
C SER A 87 26.78 -7.77 1.97
N ALA A 88 26.82 -7.82 3.31
CA ALA A 88 26.24 -6.77 4.14
C ALA A 88 26.72 -5.40 3.64
N GLY A 89 25.77 -4.49 3.37
CA GLY A 89 26.08 -3.14 2.93
C GLY A 89 27.06 -2.48 3.91
N LEU A 90 27.97 -1.67 3.37
CA LEU A 90 28.80 -0.83 4.23
C LEU A 90 27.87 0.02 5.09
N VAL A 91 28.12 0.08 6.40
CA VAL A 91 27.42 1.00 7.30
C VAL A 91 27.58 2.40 6.72
N GLY A 92 26.46 3.06 6.39
CA GLY A 92 26.46 4.43 5.88
C GLY A 92 27.21 5.33 6.86
N ALA A 93 27.99 6.29 6.34
CA ALA A 93 28.59 7.29 7.20
C ALA A 93 27.49 8.04 7.96
N ASP A 94 27.64 8.22 9.26
CA ASP A 94 26.72 9.01 10.06
C ASP A 94 26.54 10.39 9.41
N GLY A 95 25.28 10.85 9.30
CA GLY A 95 24.97 12.20 8.84
C GLY A 95 25.62 13.24 9.76
N VAL A 96 26.00 14.39 9.20
CA VAL A 96 26.53 15.49 10.00
C VAL A 96 25.39 16.05 10.86
N ASP A 97 25.56 16.10 12.17
CA ASP A 97 24.57 16.71 13.08
C ASP A 97 24.18 18.11 12.58
N GLY A 98 22.87 18.36 12.47
CA GLY A 98 22.35 19.69 12.15
C GLY A 98 22.78 20.72 13.20
N MET A 99 22.97 21.98 12.78
CA MET A 99 23.22 23.05 13.74
C MET A 99 22.02 23.21 14.67
N ASN A 100 22.25 23.19 15.99
CA ASN A 100 21.22 23.44 16.99
C ASN A 100 20.48 24.76 16.69
N GLY A 101 19.15 24.73 16.75
CA GLY A 101 18.33 25.94 16.74
C GLY A 101 18.68 26.87 17.90
N THR A 102 18.51 28.17 17.72
CA THR A 102 18.68 29.15 18.81
C THR A 102 17.51 29.06 19.78
N ASP A 103 17.79 28.91 21.08
CA ASP A 103 16.76 28.93 22.12
C ASP A 103 15.84 30.17 22.00
N GLY A 104 14.53 29.95 22.16
CA GLY A 104 13.55 31.02 22.24
C GLY A 104 13.78 31.95 23.44
N ALA A 105 13.35 33.20 23.34
CA ALA A 105 13.48 34.17 24.42
C ALA A 105 12.67 33.75 25.66
N LEU A 106 13.27 33.88 26.85
CA LEU A 106 12.63 33.54 28.13
C LEU A 106 11.33 34.35 28.34
N GLY A 107 10.21 33.68 28.58
CA GLY A 107 8.92 34.31 28.88
C GLY A 107 8.96 35.20 30.14
N ALA A 108 8.17 36.27 30.15
CA ALA A 108 8.06 37.16 31.30
C ALA A 108 7.40 36.45 32.51
N PRO A 109 7.87 36.68 33.76
CA PRO A 109 7.22 36.11 34.94
C PRO A 109 5.75 36.56 35.06
N GLY A 110 4.87 35.63 35.43
CA GLY A 110 3.46 35.92 35.72
C GLY A 110 3.28 36.89 36.88
N VAL A 111 2.25 37.72 36.81
CA VAL A 111 1.89 38.67 37.88
C VAL A 111 1.29 37.92 39.07
N ASN A 112 1.79 38.20 40.29
CA ASN A 112 1.24 37.62 41.51
C ASN A 112 -0.25 37.98 41.67
N GLY A 113 -1.07 36.98 42.02
CA GLY A 113 -2.47 37.18 42.39
C GLY A 113 -2.60 38.02 43.67
N THR A 114 -3.71 38.76 43.80
CA THR A 114 -4.03 39.52 45.01
C THR A 114 -4.58 38.59 46.10
N ASP A 115 -4.05 38.70 47.33
CA ASP A 115 -4.55 37.97 48.50
C ASP A 115 -6.05 38.22 48.73
N GLY A 116 -6.79 37.17 49.10
CA GLY A 116 -8.22 37.25 49.46
C GLY A 116 -8.45 37.99 50.78
N GLN A 117 -9.62 38.63 50.92
CA GLN A 117 -10.01 39.31 52.16
C GLN A 117 -10.29 38.30 53.30
N ASP A 118 -9.71 38.54 54.47
CA ASP A 118 -9.98 37.78 55.70
C ASP A 118 -11.48 37.83 56.08
N GLY A 119 -12.04 36.68 56.46
CA GLY A 119 -13.42 36.56 56.92
C GLY A 119 -13.66 37.18 58.31
N ALA A 120 -14.87 37.68 58.56
CA ALA A 120 -15.24 38.33 59.81
C ALA A 120 -15.29 37.35 61.00
N ASP A 121 -14.71 37.75 62.13
CA ASP A 121 -14.70 36.99 63.40
C ASP A 121 -16.12 36.67 63.91
N GLY A 122 -16.37 35.41 64.27
CA GLY A 122 -17.63 34.95 64.87
C GLY A 122 -17.78 35.29 66.36
N GLU A 123 -19.00 35.59 66.78
CA GLU A 123 -19.32 35.95 68.18
C GLU A 123 -19.11 34.80 69.19
N LYS A 124 -18.65 35.18 70.38
CA LYS A 124 -18.26 34.29 71.49
C LYS A 124 -19.47 33.65 72.18
N GLY A 125 -19.57 32.31 72.13
CA GLY A 125 -20.50 31.50 72.92
C GLY A 125 -20.01 31.21 74.35
N ASN A 126 -20.97 31.08 75.30
CA ASN A 126 -20.74 30.84 76.72
C ASN A 126 -20.50 29.35 77.07
N VAL A 127 -19.76 29.12 78.15
CA VAL A 127 -19.31 27.81 78.68
C VAL A 127 -20.46 26.94 79.20
N GLY A 128 -20.44 25.64 78.86
CA GLY A 128 -21.30 24.57 79.36
C GLY A 128 -20.63 23.19 79.22
N GLU A 129 -21.04 22.24 80.06
CA GLU A 129 -20.26 21.11 80.59
C GLU A 129 -20.02 19.90 79.65
N THR A 130 -18.96 19.16 79.99
CA THR A 130 -18.35 17.99 79.35
C THR A 130 -19.34 16.89 78.91
N GLY A 131 -19.30 16.57 77.61
CA GLY A 131 -19.76 15.32 77.01
C GLY A 131 -18.70 14.83 76.01
N GLY A 132 -18.37 13.54 76.04
CA GLY A 132 -17.26 12.98 75.26
C GLY A 132 -17.55 12.88 73.77
N GLN A 133 -16.60 13.34 72.94
CA GLN A 133 -16.58 13.20 71.48
C GLN A 133 -15.20 13.67 70.97
N GLY A 134 -14.55 13.17 69.92
CA GLY A 134 -14.69 12.00 69.06
C GLY A 134 -13.28 11.75 68.47
N TYR A 135 -13.11 10.82 67.54
CA TYR A 135 -11.82 10.65 66.85
C TYR A 135 -11.40 11.98 66.17
N PRO A 136 -10.09 12.31 66.11
CA PRO A 136 -9.64 13.47 65.33
C PRO A 136 -10.19 13.37 63.90
N GLY A 137 -10.69 14.49 63.36
CA GLY A 137 -11.08 14.56 61.97
C GLY A 137 -9.88 14.23 61.07
N GLN A 138 -10.13 13.57 59.94
CA GLN A 138 -9.13 13.45 58.89
C GLN A 138 -8.62 14.84 58.50
N ASP A 139 -7.31 14.97 58.33
CA ASP A 139 -6.70 16.15 57.76
C ASP A 139 -7.39 16.47 56.42
N GLY A 140 -7.65 17.76 56.17
CA GLY A 140 -8.23 18.20 54.90
C GLY A 140 -7.29 17.86 53.75
N THR A 141 -7.86 17.51 52.59
CA THR A 141 -7.10 17.33 51.36
C THR A 141 -6.32 18.61 51.03
N ASP A 142 -5.05 18.47 50.67
CA ASP A 142 -4.25 19.57 50.12
C ASP A 142 -5.03 20.24 48.97
N GLY A 143 -4.97 21.57 48.88
CA GLY A 143 -5.62 22.31 47.79
C GLY A 143 -5.05 21.91 46.43
N GLU A 144 -5.88 21.94 45.39
CA GLU A 144 -5.46 21.62 44.02
C GLU A 144 -4.21 22.41 43.64
N LYS A 145 -3.17 21.68 43.20
CA LYS A 145 -1.96 22.26 42.63
C LYS A 145 -2.38 23.10 41.41
N GLY A 146 -2.03 24.37 41.40
CA GLY A 146 -2.37 25.26 40.28
C GLY A 146 -1.90 24.71 38.94
N ASN A 147 -2.69 24.97 37.89
CA ASN A 147 -2.42 24.49 36.53
C ASN A 147 -0.99 24.85 36.10
N VAL A 148 -0.31 23.86 35.49
CA VAL A 148 0.97 24.08 34.81
C VAL A 148 0.72 25.12 33.71
N GLY A 149 1.57 26.14 33.61
CA GLY A 149 1.47 27.15 32.55
C GLY A 149 1.58 26.49 31.17
N GLU A 150 0.92 27.08 30.18
CA GLU A 150 0.96 26.61 28.79
C GLU A 150 2.42 26.41 28.33
N THR A 151 2.69 25.23 27.76
CA THR A 151 3.97 24.94 27.12
C THR A 151 4.10 25.89 25.93
N GLY A 152 5.21 26.62 25.83
CA GLY A 152 5.41 27.55 24.71
C GLY A 152 5.37 26.83 23.36
N ASP A 153 4.92 27.54 22.33
CA ASP A 153 4.85 27.03 20.95
C ASP A 153 6.19 26.40 20.54
N GLN A 154 6.12 25.19 19.98
CA GLN A 154 7.28 24.51 19.41
C GLN A 154 7.86 25.36 18.27
N GLY A 155 9.18 25.49 18.20
CA GLY A 155 9.84 26.19 17.10
C GLY A 155 9.57 25.50 15.75
N ASP A 156 9.54 26.29 14.68
CA ASP A 156 9.36 25.77 13.31
C ASP A 156 10.31 24.60 13.05
N PRO A 157 9.85 23.51 12.39
CA PRO A 157 10.72 22.43 11.96
C PRO A 157 11.91 22.95 11.16
N GLY A 158 13.07 22.31 11.33
CA GLY A 158 14.24 22.59 10.47
C GLY A 158 13.88 22.34 9.00
N GLN A 159 14.44 23.13 8.08
CA GLN A 159 14.27 22.86 6.64
C GLN A 159 14.75 21.45 6.33
N ASN A 160 13.91 20.68 5.63
CA ASN A 160 14.24 19.34 5.14
C ASN A 160 15.54 19.40 4.32
N GLY A 161 16.35 18.33 4.43
CA GLY A 161 17.41 18.09 3.46
C GLY A 161 16.82 17.89 2.07
N THR A 162 17.58 18.17 1.01
CA THR A 162 17.14 17.89 -0.36
C THR A 162 16.86 16.40 -0.53
N ASP A 163 15.65 16.08 -0.95
CA ASP A 163 15.18 14.72 -1.24
C ASP A 163 16.15 13.95 -2.15
N GLY A 164 16.28 12.65 -1.91
CA GLY A 164 16.53 11.70 -2.99
C GLY A 164 15.17 11.27 -3.51
N LEU A 165 14.74 11.75 -4.69
CA LEU A 165 13.43 11.37 -5.22
C LEU A 165 13.45 10.04 -5.98
N ASP A 166 12.38 9.28 -5.86
CA ASP A 166 12.15 7.98 -6.52
C ASP A 166 11.58 8.10 -7.96
N GLY A 167 11.54 6.95 -8.63
CA GLY A 167 11.31 6.73 -10.05
C GLY A 167 12.62 6.22 -10.67
N HIS A 168 12.59 5.14 -11.46
CA HIS A 168 13.77 4.51 -12.09
C HIS A 168 14.93 5.49 -12.22
N SER A 169 15.99 5.24 -11.46
CA SER A 169 17.06 6.21 -11.24
C SER A 169 17.50 6.82 -12.58
N VAL A 170 17.23 8.11 -12.80
CA VAL A 170 17.78 8.77 -13.99
C VAL A 170 19.25 9.02 -13.71
N LEU A 171 20.08 8.15 -14.27
CA LEU A 171 21.52 8.21 -14.06
C LEU A 171 22.16 9.05 -15.17
N ALA A 172 23.17 9.82 -14.81
CA ALA A 172 24.08 10.47 -15.75
C ALA A 172 25.50 9.97 -15.45
N VAL A 173 26.00 9.06 -16.28
CA VAL A 173 27.31 8.45 -16.10
C VAL A 173 28.31 9.15 -17.01
N THR A 174 29.37 9.70 -16.41
CA THR A 174 30.47 10.30 -17.16
C THR A 174 31.60 9.30 -17.32
N THR A 175 32.07 9.11 -18.54
CA THR A 175 33.23 8.28 -18.86
C THR A 175 34.24 9.07 -19.69
N PRO A 176 35.55 8.86 -19.49
CA PRO A 176 36.55 9.45 -20.38
C PRO A 176 36.31 8.99 -21.83
N ALA A 177 36.43 9.91 -22.79
CA ALA A 177 36.38 9.62 -24.23
C ALA A 177 37.78 9.84 -24.84
N PRO A 178 38.65 8.83 -24.91
CA PRO A 178 40.03 8.99 -25.37
C PRO A 178 40.13 9.35 -26.87
N ALA A 179 41.15 10.14 -27.22
CA ALA A 179 41.43 10.58 -28.59
C ALA A 179 41.48 9.38 -29.57
N GLY A 180 40.77 9.50 -30.69
CA GLY A 180 40.80 8.51 -31.78
C GLY A 180 40.09 7.17 -31.50
N THR A 181 39.39 7.03 -30.36
CA THR A 181 38.59 5.84 -30.04
C THR A 181 37.10 5.98 -30.38
N THR A 182 36.60 7.20 -30.59
CA THR A 182 35.23 7.48 -31.06
C THR A 182 35.28 8.37 -32.31
N MET A 183 34.29 8.25 -33.21
CA MET A 183 34.19 9.13 -34.40
C MET A 183 33.87 10.60 -34.03
N TYR A 184 33.55 10.87 -32.77
CA TYR A 184 32.94 12.12 -32.34
C TYR A 184 33.94 13.13 -31.77
N CYS A 185 35.06 12.69 -31.18
CA CYS A 185 36.14 13.57 -30.72
C CYS A 185 37.46 13.28 -31.44
N SER A 186 38.07 14.31 -32.03
CA SER A 186 39.40 14.24 -32.65
C SER A 186 40.54 14.17 -31.63
N GLU A 187 40.31 14.71 -30.43
CA GLU A 187 41.19 14.69 -29.25
C GLU A 187 40.47 13.99 -28.08
N ASP A 188 41.10 13.94 -26.89
CA ASP A 188 40.45 13.44 -25.67
C ASP A 188 39.18 14.24 -25.33
N GLY A 189 38.25 13.67 -24.58
CA GLY A 189 37.00 14.31 -24.18
C GLY A 189 36.28 13.57 -23.05
N ILE A 190 35.02 13.93 -22.83
CA ILE A 190 34.12 13.26 -21.88
C ILE A 190 32.89 12.75 -22.65
N ARG A 191 32.53 11.50 -22.42
CA ARG A 191 31.26 10.90 -22.83
C ARG A 191 30.30 10.97 -21.64
N ILE A 192 29.10 11.47 -21.87
CA ILE A 192 28.02 11.49 -20.89
C ILE A 192 26.92 10.59 -21.44
N ASP A 193 26.61 9.53 -20.71
CA ASP A 193 25.44 8.69 -20.97
C ASP A 193 24.36 9.04 -19.97
N VAL A 194 23.15 9.27 -20.48
CA VAL A 194 21.98 9.53 -19.65
C VAL A 194 20.89 8.54 -20.03
N GLY A 195 20.26 7.97 -19.02
CA GLY A 195 19.31 6.90 -19.18
C GLY A 195 18.43 6.75 -17.95
N VAL A 196 17.44 5.89 -18.08
CA VAL A 196 16.52 5.53 -16.99
C VAL A 196 16.96 4.14 -16.52
N ASP A 197 17.32 4.00 -15.25
CA ASP A 197 17.69 2.73 -14.64
C ASP A 197 16.44 1.88 -14.42
N VAL A 198 16.01 1.20 -15.50
CA VAL A 198 14.74 0.47 -15.57
C VAL A 198 14.72 -0.73 -14.63
N ASN A 199 15.88 -1.25 -14.22
CA ASN A 199 15.97 -2.35 -13.27
C ASN A 199 16.38 -1.92 -11.85
N ASP A 200 16.55 -0.61 -11.64
CA ASP A 200 16.89 0.04 -10.38
C ASP A 200 18.14 -0.55 -9.70
N ASN A 201 19.14 -0.93 -10.52
CA ASN A 201 20.37 -1.57 -10.05
C ASN A 201 21.50 -0.57 -9.71
N GLY A 202 21.25 0.72 -9.91
CA GLY A 202 22.19 1.83 -9.68
C GLY A 202 23.20 2.04 -10.81
N SER A 203 22.98 1.49 -12.01
CA SER A 203 23.89 1.65 -13.16
C SER A 203 23.14 1.79 -14.48
N LEU A 204 23.80 2.37 -15.50
CA LEU A 204 23.24 2.41 -16.86
C LEU A 204 23.82 1.30 -17.72
N GLU A 205 22.97 0.34 -18.05
CA GLU A 205 23.21 -0.65 -19.08
C GLU A 205 23.00 -0.05 -20.48
N VAL A 206 23.58 -0.67 -21.51
CA VAL A 206 23.49 -0.13 -22.89
C VAL A 206 22.05 -0.01 -23.39
N SER A 207 21.15 -0.88 -22.91
CA SER A 207 19.71 -0.83 -23.20
C SER A 207 18.96 0.30 -22.48
N GLU A 208 19.53 0.83 -21.39
CA GLU A 208 18.94 1.87 -20.56
C GLU A 208 19.42 3.27 -20.97
N ILE A 209 20.54 3.33 -21.70
CA ILE A 209 21.08 4.58 -22.25
C ILE A 209 20.13 5.10 -23.32
N HIS A 210 19.50 6.23 -23.02
CA HIS A 210 18.58 6.89 -23.93
C HIS A 210 19.29 7.97 -24.76
N TYR A 211 20.27 8.64 -24.16
CA TYR A 211 21.02 9.71 -24.80
C TYR A 211 22.51 9.64 -24.45
N THR A 212 23.36 9.86 -25.46
CA THR A 212 24.81 9.99 -25.28
C THR A 212 25.27 11.33 -25.85
N GLN A 213 25.99 12.11 -25.05
CA GLN A 213 26.67 13.33 -25.49
C GLN A 213 28.19 13.21 -25.37
N TYR A 214 28.90 13.85 -26.29
CA TYR A 214 30.35 13.95 -26.27
C TYR A 214 30.78 15.40 -26.12
N ILE A 215 31.65 15.67 -25.15
CA ILE A 215 32.32 16.95 -24.97
C ILE A 215 33.77 16.74 -25.36
N CYS A 216 34.17 17.28 -26.50
CA CYS A 216 35.51 17.09 -27.04
C CYS A 216 36.44 18.24 -26.64
N ASN A 217 37.69 17.92 -26.30
CA ASN A 217 38.71 18.95 -26.18
C ASN A 217 39.06 19.52 -27.58
N GLY A 218 39.32 20.83 -27.67
CA GLY A 218 39.76 21.47 -28.91
C GLY A 218 41.22 21.15 -29.28
N GLU A 219 41.57 21.31 -30.56
CA GLU A 219 42.97 21.16 -31.04
C GLU A 219 43.93 22.12 -30.32
N GLY A 220 45.12 21.63 -29.95
CA GLY A 220 46.15 22.43 -29.30
C GLY A 220 46.74 23.52 -30.21
N GLY A 221 46.74 24.78 -29.75
CA GLY A 221 47.40 25.90 -30.44
C GLY A 221 48.94 25.84 -30.36
N GLN A 222 49.63 26.20 -31.44
CA GLN A 222 51.09 26.01 -31.57
C GLN A 222 51.99 27.06 -30.90
N ASP A 223 51.48 28.12 -30.25
CA ASP A 223 52.32 29.25 -29.85
C ASP A 223 52.02 29.89 -28.49
N GLY A 224 51.15 29.30 -27.65
CA GLY A 224 51.00 29.73 -26.25
C GLY A 224 50.50 31.17 -26.05
N VAL A 225 49.97 31.83 -27.08
CA VAL A 225 49.32 33.14 -26.97
C VAL A 225 47.89 33.15 -27.54
N ASN A 226 47.50 32.15 -28.34
CA ASN A 226 46.15 32.06 -28.93
C ASN A 226 45.55 30.63 -28.85
N GLY A 227 45.80 29.91 -27.76
CA GLY A 227 45.30 28.56 -27.58
C GLY A 227 46.07 27.86 -26.48
N THR A 228 45.83 28.29 -25.23
CA THR A 228 45.96 27.35 -24.12
C THR A 228 45.14 26.12 -24.47
N ASN A 229 45.66 24.94 -24.16
CA ASN A 229 44.95 23.67 -24.29
C ASN A 229 43.43 23.82 -24.02
N GLY A 230 42.60 23.04 -24.72
CA GLY A 230 41.18 22.93 -24.34
C GLY A 230 40.98 22.52 -22.87
N SER A 231 42.03 22.09 -22.16
CA SER A 231 42.03 21.83 -20.72
C SER A 231 42.11 23.10 -19.84
N ALA A 232 42.11 24.31 -20.41
CA ALA A 232 42.08 25.59 -19.68
C ALA A 232 41.09 26.59 -20.31
N SER A 233 39.98 26.11 -20.89
CA SER A 233 38.77 26.93 -20.87
C SER A 233 38.49 27.23 -19.40
N PRO A 234 38.52 28.50 -18.95
CA PRO A 234 38.19 28.79 -17.57
C PRO A 234 36.69 28.53 -17.30
N ASN A 235 35.88 28.52 -18.36
CA ASN A 235 34.46 28.22 -18.32
C ASN A 235 34.28 26.72 -18.14
N THR A 236 33.68 26.35 -17.02
CA THR A 236 33.39 24.96 -16.64
C THR A 236 32.03 24.58 -17.18
N MET A 237 31.87 23.37 -17.72
CA MET A 237 30.52 22.85 -17.98
C MET A 237 29.87 22.52 -16.64
N LEU A 238 28.73 23.15 -16.37
CA LEU A 238 27.94 22.89 -15.18
C LEU A 238 26.69 22.10 -15.57
N THR A 239 26.27 21.23 -14.65
CA THR A 239 24.99 20.53 -14.73
C THR A 239 24.23 20.84 -13.46
N SER A 240 22.97 21.24 -13.60
CA SER A 240 22.04 21.30 -12.47
C SER A 240 20.89 20.34 -12.70
N ILE A 241 20.45 19.72 -11.61
CA ILE A 241 19.32 18.78 -11.59
C ILE A 241 18.29 19.38 -10.65
N SER A 242 17.04 19.45 -11.10
CA SER A 242 15.91 19.90 -10.29
C SER A 242 14.68 19.04 -10.56
N ALA A 243 13.71 19.05 -9.63
CA ALA A 243 12.40 18.45 -9.89
C ALA A 243 11.61 19.30 -10.91
N PRO A 244 10.84 18.67 -11.82
CA PRO A 244 9.85 19.34 -12.63
C PRO A 244 8.62 19.74 -11.80
N THR A 245 7.79 20.63 -12.33
CA THR A 245 6.46 20.89 -11.74
C THR A 245 5.52 19.73 -12.03
N LEU A 246 4.56 19.45 -11.14
CA LEU A 246 3.53 18.42 -11.34
C LEU A 246 2.69 18.66 -12.61
N GLN A 247 2.52 19.92 -13.00
CA GLN A 247 1.86 20.27 -14.27
C GLN A 247 2.65 19.84 -15.51
N ALA A 248 3.98 19.74 -15.40
CA ALA A 248 4.85 19.31 -16.50
C ALA A 248 5.05 17.79 -16.49
N CYS A 249 5.17 17.17 -15.31
CA CYS A 249 5.29 15.73 -15.15
C CYS A 249 4.39 15.26 -13.99
N SER A 250 3.24 14.65 -14.30
CA SER A 250 2.18 14.39 -13.30
C SER A 250 2.53 13.32 -12.26
N SER A 251 3.52 12.47 -12.55
CA SER A 251 4.02 11.43 -11.65
C SER A 251 5.46 11.69 -11.16
N GLY A 252 5.96 12.91 -11.37
CA GLY A 252 7.33 13.32 -11.03
C GLY A 252 8.30 13.19 -12.21
N GLY A 253 9.58 13.43 -11.96
CA GLY A 253 10.61 13.40 -13.00
C GLY A 253 11.89 14.16 -12.62
N ARG A 254 12.70 14.51 -13.62
CA ARG A 254 13.93 15.31 -13.47
C ARG A 254 14.10 16.29 -14.62
N ILE A 255 14.45 17.52 -14.27
CA ILE A 255 14.97 18.50 -15.22
C ILE A 255 16.48 18.56 -15.05
N MET A 256 17.20 18.24 -16.12
CA MET A 256 18.64 18.45 -16.22
C MET A 256 18.91 19.67 -17.09
N LYS A 257 19.64 20.63 -16.53
CA LYS A 257 20.12 21.82 -17.24
C LYS A 257 21.62 21.73 -17.37
N GLN A 258 22.13 22.01 -18.56
CA GLN A 258 23.56 22.00 -18.85
C GLN A 258 23.96 23.26 -19.57
N GLY A 259 25.16 23.74 -19.28
CA GLY A 259 25.72 24.88 -19.98
C GLY A 259 27.13 25.22 -19.54
N LEU A 260 27.79 26.08 -20.31
CA LEU A 260 29.11 26.61 -19.97
C LEU A 260 28.96 27.82 -19.04
N ASP A 261 29.71 27.82 -17.93
CA ASP A 261 29.86 28.97 -17.03
C ASP A 261 30.69 30.09 -17.70
N ASN A 262 30.11 30.74 -18.71
CA ASN A 262 30.77 31.62 -19.67
C ASN A 262 30.11 33.01 -19.77
N ALA A 263 29.05 33.27 -18.99
CA ALA A 263 28.18 34.44 -19.03
C ALA A 263 27.56 34.78 -20.41
N ASP A 264 27.39 33.80 -21.29
CA ASP A 264 26.49 33.98 -22.42
C ASP A 264 25.04 34.05 -21.94
N GLY A 265 24.21 34.84 -22.64
CA GLY A 265 22.81 35.07 -22.23
C GLY A 265 22.57 35.82 -20.91
N GLY A 266 23.58 36.04 -20.06
CA GLY A 266 23.50 36.66 -18.74
C GLY A 266 24.37 35.92 -17.71
N GLY A 267 24.37 36.33 -16.43
CA GLY A 267 25.14 35.62 -15.38
C GLY A 267 26.56 36.17 -15.13
N ILE A 268 27.34 35.44 -14.32
CA ILE A 268 28.73 35.77 -13.96
C ILE A 268 29.62 34.58 -14.28
N ALA A 269 30.40 34.71 -15.34
CA ALA A 269 31.32 33.68 -15.78
C ALA A 269 32.29 33.26 -14.67
N GLN A 270 32.55 31.97 -14.59
CA GLN A 270 33.53 31.27 -13.77
C GLN A 270 33.24 31.37 -12.27
N ASN A 271 31.98 31.47 -11.88
CA ASN A 271 31.58 31.49 -10.47
C ASN A 271 31.12 30.10 -9.96
N GLY A 272 31.04 29.10 -10.84
CA GLY A 272 30.63 27.74 -10.51
C GLY A 272 29.11 27.55 -10.34
N ILE A 273 28.30 28.51 -10.77
CA ILE A 273 26.83 28.47 -10.67
C ILE A 273 26.25 28.53 -12.09
N LEU A 274 25.43 27.54 -12.46
CA LEU A 274 24.75 27.55 -13.75
C LEU A 274 23.55 28.49 -13.72
N GLU A 275 23.73 29.73 -14.19
CA GLU A 275 22.66 30.72 -14.22
C GLU A 275 21.75 30.59 -15.43
N SER A 276 20.55 31.17 -15.36
CA SER A 276 19.55 31.02 -16.42
C SER A 276 19.98 31.52 -17.80
N GLY A 277 20.95 32.44 -17.85
CA GLY A 277 21.51 32.95 -19.11
C GLY A 277 22.45 31.95 -19.79
N GLU A 278 23.15 31.15 -18.98
CA GLU A 278 24.23 30.25 -19.37
C GLU A 278 23.75 28.84 -19.68
N ILE A 279 22.44 28.57 -19.56
CA ILE A 279 21.86 27.26 -19.88
C ILE A 279 21.82 27.09 -21.40
N ASP A 280 22.63 26.18 -21.90
CA ASP A 280 22.68 25.80 -23.32
C ASP A 280 21.62 24.74 -23.67
N TYR A 281 21.37 23.81 -22.75
CA TYR A 281 20.48 22.66 -22.96
C TYR A 281 19.62 22.41 -21.74
N THR A 282 18.33 22.15 -21.96
CA THR A 282 17.43 21.61 -20.93
C THR A 282 16.83 20.29 -21.39
N THR A 283 17.06 19.23 -20.64
CA THR A 283 16.40 17.93 -20.83
C THR A 283 15.45 17.67 -19.69
N THR A 284 14.19 17.42 -20.00
CA THR A 284 13.17 17.07 -19.02
C THR A 284 12.80 15.60 -19.20
N TYR A 285 13.06 14.79 -18.18
CA TYR A 285 12.59 13.42 -18.03
C TYR A 285 11.31 13.47 -17.19
N CYS A 286 10.17 13.19 -17.81
CA CYS A 286 8.87 13.19 -17.14
C CYS A 286 8.34 11.78 -16.97
N SER A 287 7.78 11.52 -15.81
CA SER A 287 6.85 10.43 -15.57
C SER A 287 5.44 11.03 -15.50
N ASN A 288 4.49 10.44 -16.21
CA ASN A 288 3.11 10.88 -16.24
C ASN A 288 2.18 9.72 -15.93
N PHE A 289 1.15 9.98 -15.15
CA PHE A 289 0.04 9.06 -15.00
C PHE A 289 -0.78 9.01 -16.28
N VAL A 290 -1.11 7.80 -16.71
CA VAL A 290 -1.94 7.52 -17.88
C VAL A 290 -3.06 6.60 -17.44
N VAL A 291 -4.28 7.14 -17.42
CA VAL A 291 -5.50 6.40 -17.10
C VAL A 291 -6.19 5.99 -18.41
N THR A 292 -6.46 4.69 -18.56
CA THR A 292 -7.10 4.13 -19.74
C THR A 292 -8.20 3.15 -19.36
N ARG A 293 -9.33 3.24 -20.06
CA ARG A 293 -10.40 2.24 -19.96
C ARG A 293 -9.94 0.92 -20.58
N GLN A 294 -10.04 -0.18 -19.82
CA GLN A 294 -9.61 -1.50 -20.29
C GLN A 294 -10.73 -2.26 -20.99
N ALA A 295 -11.96 -2.13 -20.48
CA ALA A 295 -13.12 -2.83 -21.02
C ALA A 295 -14.34 -1.89 -21.09
N ASP A 296 -15.22 -2.18 -22.04
CA ASP A 296 -16.55 -1.59 -22.18
C ASP A 296 -17.52 -2.76 -22.07
N ILE A 297 -17.81 -3.16 -20.84
CA ILE A 297 -18.53 -4.40 -20.50
C ILE A 297 -20.00 -4.21 -20.86
N SER A 298 -20.56 -3.05 -20.57
CA SER A 298 -21.92 -2.69 -20.97
C SER A 298 -21.91 -1.69 -22.14
N GLY A 299 -22.03 -2.20 -23.36
CA GLY A 299 -21.97 -1.32 -24.53
C GLY A 299 -23.00 -0.18 -24.50
N GLY A 300 -22.55 1.08 -24.36
CA GLY A 300 -23.40 2.27 -24.52
C GLY A 300 -23.38 3.28 -23.35
N ILE A 301 -24.55 3.48 -22.72
CA ILE A 301 -24.81 4.41 -21.58
C ILE A 301 -25.25 3.65 -20.33
N PHE A 302 -25.15 2.33 -20.36
CA PHE A 302 -25.39 1.49 -19.19
C PHE A 302 -24.07 1.43 -18.41
N ASN A 303 -24.15 1.12 -17.13
CA ASN A 303 -22.96 0.97 -16.29
C ASN A 303 -22.61 -0.51 -16.25
N GLY A 304 -21.37 -0.84 -16.58
CA GLY A 304 -20.86 -2.20 -16.49
C GLY A 304 -20.71 -2.62 -15.03
N TYR A 305 -20.18 -1.69 -14.23
CA TYR A 305 -19.67 -1.87 -12.88
C TYR A 305 -18.60 -2.97 -12.81
N ALA A 306 -17.52 -2.73 -12.09
CA ALA A 306 -16.45 -3.71 -11.91
C ALA A 306 -16.18 -3.83 -10.41
N ASN A 307 -17.13 -4.42 -9.69
CA ASN A 307 -17.07 -4.48 -8.24
C ASN A 307 -16.23 -5.67 -7.77
N ASP A 308 -15.64 -5.52 -6.59
CA ASP A 308 -15.01 -6.61 -5.83
C ASP A 308 -13.88 -7.29 -6.62
N ILE A 309 -12.96 -6.46 -7.12
CA ILE A 309 -11.90 -6.87 -8.02
C ILE A 309 -10.84 -7.66 -7.26
N VAL A 310 -10.65 -8.93 -7.64
CA VAL A 310 -9.56 -9.77 -7.12
C VAL A 310 -8.55 -10.17 -8.19
N VAL A 311 -7.29 -10.20 -7.78
CA VAL A 311 -6.16 -10.58 -8.64
C VAL A 311 -5.84 -12.05 -8.49
N MET A 312 -5.74 -12.76 -9.61
CA MET A 312 -5.22 -14.12 -9.67
C MET A 312 -4.26 -14.29 -10.85
N GLY A 313 -2.96 -14.18 -10.57
CA GLY A 313 -1.92 -14.21 -11.60
C GLY A 313 -2.01 -12.97 -12.49
N THR A 314 -2.25 -13.16 -13.79
CA THR A 314 -2.40 -12.07 -14.76
C THR A 314 -3.87 -11.68 -15.00
N ARG A 315 -4.80 -12.23 -14.21
CA ARG A 315 -6.23 -12.04 -14.39
C ARG A 315 -6.84 -11.27 -13.23
N LEU A 316 -7.80 -10.42 -13.58
CA LEU A 316 -8.71 -9.76 -12.65
C LEU A 316 -10.04 -10.48 -12.73
N TYR A 317 -10.59 -10.91 -11.60
CA TYR A 317 -11.95 -11.43 -11.49
C TYR A 317 -12.79 -10.44 -10.70
N PHE A 318 -14.01 -10.20 -11.12
CA PHE A 318 -14.87 -9.16 -10.56
C PHE A 318 -16.33 -9.40 -10.95
N GLU A 319 -17.25 -8.76 -10.24
CA GLU A 319 -18.64 -8.69 -10.65
C GLU A 319 -18.81 -7.62 -11.73
N ALA A 320 -19.52 -7.95 -12.82
CA ALA A 320 -19.96 -6.94 -13.79
C ALA A 320 -21.25 -7.34 -14.52
N GLY A 321 -21.88 -6.36 -15.16
CA GLY A 321 -23.08 -6.55 -15.97
C GLY A 321 -22.96 -5.98 -17.38
N ASP A 322 -23.41 -6.74 -18.39
CA ASP A 322 -23.37 -6.30 -19.80
C ASP A 322 -24.72 -5.71 -20.28
N GLY A 323 -25.69 -5.60 -19.37
CA GLY A 323 -27.07 -5.21 -19.68
C GLY A 323 -27.90 -6.29 -20.38
N ILE A 324 -27.36 -7.49 -20.59
CA ILE A 324 -28.03 -8.65 -21.22
C ILE A 324 -28.20 -9.80 -20.21
N SER A 325 -27.16 -10.13 -19.45
CA SER A 325 -27.12 -11.25 -18.49
C SER A 325 -27.25 -10.80 -17.03
N GLY A 326 -27.59 -9.54 -16.76
CA GLY A 326 -27.52 -9.00 -15.39
C GLY A 326 -26.07 -8.93 -14.88
N TYR A 327 -25.89 -8.80 -13.56
CA TYR A 327 -24.56 -8.85 -12.93
C TYR A 327 -24.15 -10.29 -12.65
N GLU A 328 -22.94 -10.64 -13.07
CA GLU A 328 -22.38 -12.00 -13.08
C GLU A 328 -20.88 -11.96 -12.79
N LEU A 329 -20.23 -13.12 -12.70
CA LEU A 329 -18.78 -13.20 -12.57
C LEU A 329 -18.10 -12.95 -13.93
N TRP A 330 -17.18 -11.98 -13.97
CA TRP A 330 -16.38 -11.60 -15.14
C TRP A 330 -14.89 -11.75 -14.88
N VAL A 331 -14.13 -11.77 -15.97
CA VAL A 331 -12.67 -11.80 -15.93
C VAL A 331 -12.06 -10.92 -17.00
N HIS A 332 -10.95 -10.25 -16.66
CA HIS A 332 -10.09 -9.52 -17.58
C HIS A 332 -8.66 -10.10 -17.56
N GLU A 333 -8.11 -10.42 -18.73
CA GLU A 333 -6.74 -10.92 -18.90
C GLU A 333 -5.80 -9.77 -19.28
N THR A 334 -4.95 -9.38 -18.34
CA THR A 334 -4.08 -8.21 -18.49
C THR A 334 -2.99 -8.39 -19.54
N THR A 335 -2.63 -9.63 -19.90
CA THR A 335 -1.58 -9.89 -20.90
C THR A 335 -2.02 -9.63 -22.33
N ASN A 336 -3.32 -9.75 -22.63
CA ASN A 336 -3.86 -9.59 -23.98
C ASN A 336 -5.05 -8.62 -24.08
N GLY A 337 -5.51 -8.08 -22.94
CA GLY A 337 -6.59 -7.09 -22.85
C GLY A 337 -7.99 -7.66 -23.10
N SER A 338 -8.18 -8.98 -23.07
CA SER A 338 -9.49 -9.58 -23.29
C SER A 338 -10.34 -9.62 -22.02
N THR A 339 -11.65 -9.36 -22.16
CA THR A 339 -12.63 -9.41 -21.09
C THR A 339 -13.77 -10.33 -21.49
N TRP A 340 -14.20 -11.22 -20.58
CA TRP A 340 -15.33 -12.12 -20.85
C TRP A 340 -16.05 -12.51 -19.56
N GLN A 341 -17.35 -12.81 -19.69
CA GLN A 341 -18.15 -13.41 -18.63
C GLN A 341 -17.66 -14.84 -18.37
N VAL A 342 -17.42 -15.19 -17.11
CA VAL A 342 -16.93 -16.53 -16.71
C VAL A 342 -18.04 -17.56 -16.87
N THR A 343 -19.21 -17.27 -16.30
CA THR A 343 -20.42 -18.07 -16.47
C THR A 343 -21.65 -17.19 -16.21
N ASP A 344 -22.76 -17.50 -16.86
CA ASP A 344 -24.07 -16.92 -16.57
C ASP A 344 -24.73 -17.80 -15.50
N ILE A 345 -24.55 -17.44 -14.22
CA ILE A 345 -25.06 -18.21 -13.08
C ILE A 345 -26.58 -18.16 -13.07
N ARG A 346 -27.16 -16.99 -13.35
CA ARG A 346 -28.61 -16.81 -13.41
C ARG A 346 -29.06 -16.41 -14.82
N SER A 347 -29.34 -17.43 -15.62
CA SER A 347 -29.72 -17.27 -17.03
C SER A 347 -30.76 -16.17 -17.30
N GLY A 348 -30.38 -15.22 -18.16
CA GLY A 348 -31.24 -14.14 -18.65
C GLY A 348 -30.89 -12.79 -18.03
N ILE A 349 -31.82 -11.83 -18.06
CA ILE A 349 -31.54 -10.44 -17.60
C ILE A 349 -31.43 -10.27 -16.08
N SER A 350 -31.50 -11.36 -15.32
CA SER A 350 -31.50 -11.32 -13.86
C SER A 350 -30.11 -11.62 -13.37
N SER A 351 -29.61 -10.83 -12.42
CA SER A 351 -28.26 -11.01 -11.89
C SER A 351 -28.13 -12.30 -11.07
N GLY A 352 -27.06 -13.04 -11.34
CA GLY A 352 -26.51 -14.06 -10.45
C GLY A 352 -25.66 -13.48 -9.31
N PHE A 353 -25.11 -12.29 -9.51
CA PHE A 353 -24.14 -11.63 -8.61
C PHE A 353 -22.85 -12.47 -8.42
N ALA A 354 -21.78 -11.81 -7.99
CA ALA A 354 -20.52 -12.46 -7.64
C ALA A 354 -19.80 -11.60 -6.58
N ASN A 355 -20.33 -11.61 -5.35
CA ASN A 355 -19.84 -10.76 -4.27
C ASN A 355 -18.89 -11.53 -3.33
N TYR A 356 -18.09 -10.79 -2.57
CA TYR A 356 -17.10 -11.28 -1.61
C TYR A 356 -16.14 -12.30 -2.23
N ILE A 357 -15.64 -12.02 -3.43
CA ILE A 357 -14.76 -12.92 -4.16
C ILE A 357 -13.44 -13.08 -3.41
N VAL A 358 -13.02 -14.33 -3.19
CA VAL A 358 -11.69 -14.64 -2.68
C VAL A 358 -10.99 -15.70 -3.50
N VAL A 359 -9.66 -15.54 -3.61
CA VAL A 359 -8.79 -16.48 -4.32
C VAL A 359 -8.21 -17.47 -3.33
N MET A 360 -8.36 -18.76 -3.62
CA MET A 360 -7.78 -19.85 -2.84
C MET A 360 -7.18 -20.93 -3.74
N GLY A 361 -5.86 -20.91 -3.89
CA GLY A 361 -5.15 -21.82 -4.78
C GLY A 361 -5.53 -21.57 -6.23
N THR A 362 -6.18 -22.53 -6.88
CA THR A 362 -6.66 -22.40 -8.27
C THR A 362 -8.12 -22.00 -8.39
N ARG A 363 -8.78 -21.72 -7.26
CA ARG A 363 -10.23 -21.50 -7.18
C ARG A 363 -10.56 -20.09 -6.72
N LEU A 364 -11.71 -19.65 -7.18
CA LEU A 364 -12.43 -18.51 -6.62
C LEU A 364 -13.57 -19.06 -5.77
N TYR A 365 -13.84 -18.40 -4.65
CA TYR A 365 -15.04 -18.61 -3.84
C TYR A 365 -15.74 -17.26 -3.70
N PHE A 366 -17.06 -17.25 -3.77
CA PHE A 366 -17.86 -16.03 -3.80
C PHE A 366 -19.32 -16.34 -3.47
N GLU A 367 -20.10 -15.32 -3.15
CA GLU A 367 -21.56 -15.39 -3.03
C GLU A 367 -22.23 -15.24 -4.41
N ALA A 368 -23.23 -16.10 -4.69
CA ALA A 368 -24.08 -15.94 -5.87
C ALA A 368 -25.48 -16.58 -5.70
N ASP A 369 -26.43 -16.19 -6.57
CA ASP A 369 -27.82 -16.66 -6.64
C ASP A 369 -28.17 -17.19 -8.03
N ASP A 370 -28.44 -18.49 -8.17
CA ASP A 370 -28.92 -19.10 -9.43
C ASP A 370 -30.42 -18.85 -9.71
N GLY A 371 -31.10 -18.10 -8.83
CA GLY A 371 -32.52 -17.80 -8.87
C GLY A 371 -33.43 -18.91 -8.33
N SER A 372 -32.86 -20.03 -7.88
CA SER A 372 -33.59 -21.18 -7.32
C SER A 372 -33.18 -21.52 -5.89
N SER A 373 -31.90 -21.35 -5.57
CA SER A 373 -31.32 -21.66 -4.26
C SER A 373 -31.16 -20.41 -3.38
N GLY A 374 -31.35 -19.21 -3.92
CA GLY A 374 -31.03 -17.97 -3.20
C GLY A 374 -29.52 -17.71 -3.18
N TYR A 375 -29.10 -16.69 -2.42
CA TYR A 375 -27.69 -16.37 -2.22
C TYR A 375 -27.02 -17.46 -1.37
N GLU A 376 -25.98 -18.07 -1.90
CA GLU A 376 -25.27 -19.19 -1.29
C GLU A 376 -23.76 -19.09 -1.58
N LEU A 377 -22.96 -19.98 -0.98
CA LEU A 377 -21.53 -20.08 -1.30
C LEU A 377 -21.31 -20.81 -2.63
N TRP A 378 -20.61 -20.16 -3.56
CA TRP A 378 -20.23 -20.68 -4.87
C TRP A 378 -18.72 -20.76 -5.04
N ALA A 379 -18.29 -21.56 -6.02
CA ALA A 379 -16.89 -21.66 -6.41
C ALA A 379 -16.72 -21.77 -7.92
N HIS A 380 -15.59 -21.25 -8.39
CA HIS A 380 -15.13 -21.39 -9.77
C HIS A 380 -13.70 -21.96 -9.81
N GLU A 381 -13.48 -23.02 -10.58
CA GLU A 381 -12.17 -23.64 -10.78
C GLU A 381 -11.54 -23.13 -12.07
N THR A 382 -10.50 -22.32 -11.94
CA THR A 382 -9.89 -21.63 -13.10
C THR A 382 -9.14 -22.58 -14.03
N THR A 383 -8.72 -23.76 -13.55
CA THR A 383 -7.96 -24.74 -14.36
C THR A 383 -8.82 -25.49 -15.37
N ASN A 384 -10.13 -25.65 -15.10
CA ASN A 384 -11.04 -26.40 -15.97
C ASN A 384 -12.31 -25.62 -16.35
N GLY A 385 -12.50 -24.41 -15.79
CA GLY A 385 -13.61 -23.53 -16.08
C GLY A 385 -14.95 -23.92 -15.45
N SER A 386 -14.99 -24.86 -14.49
CA SER A 386 -16.24 -25.26 -13.86
C SER A 386 -16.66 -24.28 -12.76
N THR A 387 -17.94 -23.92 -12.75
CA THR A 387 -18.59 -23.15 -11.66
C THR A 387 -19.67 -24.01 -11.00
N TRP A 388 -19.74 -24.00 -9.67
CA TRP A 388 -20.71 -24.79 -8.92
C TRP A 388 -21.06 -24.16 -7.57
N GLN A 389 -22.28 -24.41 -7.08
CA GLN A 389 -22.68 -24.13 -5.70
C GLN A 389 -21.94 -25.08 -4.76
N VAL A 390 -21.21 -24.54 -3.80
CA VAL A 390 -20.38 -25.29 -2.84
C VAL A 390 -21.26 -25.96 -1.78
N ALA A 391 -22.21 -25.21 -1.24
CA ALA A 391 -23.18 -25.66 -0.26
C ALA A 391 -24.48 -24.85 -0.41
N ASP A 392 -25.61 -25.54 -0.21
CA ASP A 392 -26.93 -24.93 -0.03
C ASP A 392 -27.17 -24.87 1.49
N ILE A 393 -26.72 -23.78 2.10
CA ILE A 393 -26.69 -23.59 3.56
C ILE A 393 -28.12 -23.39 4.08
N ASN A 394 -28.95 -22.64 3.35
CA ASN A 394 -30.37 -22.47 3.66
C ASN A 394 -31.28 -22.88 2.47
N PRO A 395 -31.65 -24.16 2.39
CA PRO A 395 -32.50 -24.69 1.29
C PRO A 395 -33.91 -24.09 1.18
N SER A 396 -34.28 -23.18 2.08
CA SER A 396 -35.61 -22.56 2.14
C SER A 396 -35.59 -21.05 1.92
N GLY A 397 -34.41 -20.45 1.71
CA GLY A 397 -34.21 -19.02 1.63
C GLY A 397 -32.81 -18.68 1.13
N ASN A 398 -32.21 -17.62 1.66
CA ASN A 398 -30.82 -17.28 1.39
C ASN A 398 -29.94 -17.82 2.52
N GLY A 399 -28.81 -18.43 2.17
CA GLY A 399 -27.77 -18.84 3.10
C GLY A 399 -26.74 -17.75 3.34
N TYR A 400 -26.48 -16.92 2.33
CA TYR A 400 -25.43 -15.89 2.28
C TYR A 400 -24.00 -16.45 2.44
N ALA A 401 -23.02 -15.67 2.00
CA ALA A 401 -21.61 -15.95 2.22
C ALA A 401 -20.82 -14.63 2.31
N TYR A 402 -21.13 -13.83 3.33
CA TYR A 402 -20.53 -12.51 3.51
C TYR A 402 -19.12 -12.60 4.08
N ASP A 403 -18.28 -11.63 3.70
CA ASP A 403 -16.92 -11.44 4.24
C ASP A 403 -16.05 -12.70 4.22
N LEU A 404 -15.96 -13.32 3.03
CA LEU A 404 -15.18 -14.52 2.82
C LEU A 404 -13.70 -14.29 3.15
N THR A 405 -13.16 -15.08 4.07
CA THR A 405 -11.77 -14.98 4.53
C THR A 405 -11.07 -16.33 4.49
N VAL A 406 -9.89 -16.36 3.87
CA VAL A 406 -9.08 -17.58 3.72
C VAL A 406 -8.13 -17.75 4.91
N MET A 407 -8.21 -18.88 5.63
CA MET A 407 -7.21 -19.30 6.61
C MET A 407 -6.76 -20.75 6.37
N GLY A 408 -5.57 -20.92 5.81
CA GLY A 408 -5.00 -22.23 5.54
C GLY A 408 -5.76 -22.97 4.43
N THR A 409 -6.44 -24.06 4.77
CA THR A 409 -7.30 -24.83 3.83
C THR A 409 -8.79 -24.53 3.98
N ARG A 410 -9.13 -23.57 4.85
CA ARG A 410 -10.51 -23.22 5.18
C ARG A 410 -10.87 -21.82 4.72
N LEU A 411 -12.14 -21.67 4.41
CA LEU A 411 -12.83 -20.39 4.30
C LEU A 411 -13.61 -20.17 5.59
N TYR A 412 -13.64 -18.94 6.06
CA TYR A 412 -14.50 -18.46 7.13
C TYR A 412 -15.33 -17.30 6.59
N PHE A 413 -16.59 -17.21 6.99
CA PHE A 413 -17.54 -16.24 6.44
C PHE A 413 -18.78 -16.16 7.34
N GLU A 414 -19.57 -15.11 7.18
CA GLU A 414 -20.89 -15.01 7.77
C GLU A 414 -21.95 -15.70 6.89
N ALA A 415 -22.79 -16.52 7.52
CA ALA A 415 -23.91 -17.17 6.83
C ALA A 415 -25.04 -17.56 7.80
N THR A 416 -26.18 -17.96 7.25
CA THR A 416 -27.34 -18.46 7.99
C THR A 416 -27.89 -19.77 7.42
N ASN A 417 -28.36 -20.65 8.29
CA ASN A 417 -29.13 -21.84 7.91
C ASN A 417 -30.66 -21.60 7.97
N GLY A 418 -31.09 -20.35 8.18
CA GLY A 418 -32.50 -19.97 8.38
C GLY A 418 -33.09 -20.33 9.76
N ILE A 419 -32.31 -20.92 10.66
CA ILE A 419 -32.69 -21.30 12.04
C ILE A 419 -31.92 -20.47 13.07
N SER A 420 -30.59 -20.40 12.94
CA SER A 420 -29.68 -19.81 13.93
C SER A 420 -29.30 -18.36 13.66
N GLY A 421 -30.04 -17.63 12.82
CA GLY A 421 -29.61 -16.31 12.35
C GLY A 421 -28.30 -16.34 11.56
N GLU A 422 -27.73 -15.17 11.30
CA GLU A 422 -26.42 -14.98 10.66
C GLU A 422 -25.29 -15.09 11.69
N GLU A 423 -24.34 -15.99 11.43
CA GLU A 423 -23.34 -16.44 12.41
C GLU A 423 -22.00 -16.73 11.70
N LEU A 424 -20.94 -17.05 12.45
CA LEU A 424 -19.67 -17.47 11.87
C LEU A 424 -19.75 -18.91 11.33
N TRP A 425 -19.47 -19.07 10.03
CA TRP A 425 -19.40 -20.35 9.32
C TRP A 425 -18.00 -20.61 8.77
N ALA A 426 -17.76 -21.89 8.43
CA ALA A 426 -16.56 -22.31 7.76
C ALA A 426 -16.83 -23.36 6.68
N HIS A 427 -15.96 -23.36 5.67
CA HIS A 427 -15.89 -24.39 4.65
C HIS A 427 -14.46 -24.94 4.54
N GLU A 428 -14.31 -26.26 4.64
CA GLU A 428 -13.03 -26.97 4.50
C GLU A 428 -12.89 -27.50 3.07
N THR A 429 -11.97 -26.91 2.32
CA THR A 429 -11.78 -27.24 0.91
C THR A 429 -11.19 -28.65 0.71
N ALA A 430 -10.46 -29.17 1.70
CA ALA A 430 -9.81 -30.48 1.60
C ALA A 430 -10.80 -31.65 1.62
N ASN A 431 -11.95 -31.51 2.28
CA ASN A 431 -12.96 -32.56 2.42
C ASN A 431 -14.37 -32.13 1.99
N ASN A 432 -14.52 -30.87 1.54
CA ASN A 432 -15.78 -30.27 1.09
C ASN A 432 -16.89 -30.28 2.15
N SER A 433 -16.53 -30.00 3.42
CA SER A 433 -17.51 -29.84 4.50
C SER A 433 -17.76 -28.37 4.82
N THR A 434 -19.03 -28.01 4.98
CA THR A 434 -19.48 -26.68 5.44
C THR A 434 -20.18 -26.83 6.78
N TRP A 435 -19.85 -25.99 7.77
CA TRP A 435 -20.44 -26.04 9.11
C TRP A 435 -20.47 -24.66 9.78
N GLN A 436 -21.43 -24.48 10.69
CA GLN A 436 -21.46 -23.34 11.60
C GLN A 436 -20.35 -23.52 12.65
N VAL A 437 -19.43 -22.56 12.72
CA VAL A 437 -18.28 -22.59 13.65
C VAL A 437 -18.74 -22.27 15.07
N ALA A 438 -19.51 -21.20 15.21
CA ALA A 438 -20.06 -20.76 16.49
C ALA A 438 -21.48 -20.21 16.30
N ASP A 439 -22.32 -20.46 17.28
CA ASP A 439 -23.62 -19.80 17.46
C ASP A 439 -23.39 -18.69 18.50
N ILE A 440 -22.88 -17.55 18.03
CA ILE A 440 -22.44 -16.41 18.86
C ILE A 440 -23.68 -15.78 19.51
N MET A 441 -24.77 -15.60 18.75
CA MET A 441 -26.06 -15.18 19.28
C MET A 441 -27.05 -16.33 19.36
N SER A 442 -27.01 -17.05 20.49
CA SER A 442 -27.88 -18.19 20.74
C SER A 442 -29.36 -17.92 20.38
N GLY A 443 -29.95 -18.81 19.58
CA GLY A 443 -31.35 -18.72 19.19
C GLY A 443 -31.51 -18.41 17.72
N SER A 444 -32.40 -17.48 17.37
CA SER A 444 -32.63 -17.05 15.99
C SER A 444 -32.22 -15.59 15.76
N GLY A 445 -31.33 -15.09 16.63
CA GLY A 445 -30.76 -13.75 16.49
C GLY A 445 -29.51 -13.82 15.62
N ASN A 446 -29.08 -12.68 15.09
CA ASN A 446 -27.88 -12.61 14.27
C ASN A 446 -26.69 -12.24 15.16
N GLY A 447 -25.72 -13.15 15.27
CA GLY A 447 -24.43 -12.90 15.90
C GLY A 447 -23.57 -11.96 15.08
N TYR A 448 -23.70 -12.01 13.75
CA TYR A 448 -22.82 -11.31 12.79
C TYR A 448 -21.35 -11.72 12.93
N ALA A 449 -20.61 -11.75 11.83
CA ALA A 449 -19.18 -12.00 11.79
C ALA A 449 -18.57 -11.19 10.65
N ASN A 450 -18.34 -9.91 10.91
CA ASN A 450 -17.82 -8.94 9.94
C ASN A 450 -16.35 -8.61 10.21
N ASP A 451 -15.69 -8.05 9.20
CA ASP A 451 -14.30 -7.61 9.21
C ASP A 451 -13.33 -8.70 9.71
N ILE A 452 -13.51 -9.92 9.21
CA ILE A 452 -12.74 -11.09 9.62
C ILE A 452 -11.29 -10.95 9.15
N VAL A 453 -10.36 -10.89 10.10
CA VAL A 453 -8.92 -10.92 9.82
C VAL A 453 -8.23 -12.13 10.42
N VAL A 454 -7.18 -12.57 9.74
CA VAL A 454 -6.38 -13.73 10.14
C VAL A 454 -5.07 -13.29 10.79
N MET A 455 -4.79 -13.80 11.99
CA MET A 455 -3.49 -13.68 12.64
C MET A 455 -2.99 -15.05 13.12
N GLY A 456 -2.18 -15.70 12.29
CA GLY A 456 -1.63 -17.03 12.57
C GLY A 456 -2.70 -18.12 12.49
N THR A 457 -3.08 -18.71 13.62
CA THR A 457 -4.15 -19.72 13.71
C THR A 457 -5.48 -19.16 14.22
N ARG A 458 -5.53 -17.86 14.46
CA ARG A 458 -6.69 -17.15 15.02
C ARG A 458 -7.33 -16.25 14.00
N LEU A 459 -8.64 -16.16 14.10
CA LEU A 459 -9.45 -15.13 13.49
C LEU A 459 -9.76 -14.07 14.54
N TYR A 460 -9.80 -12.83 14.11
CA TYR A 460 -10.37 -11.71 14.85
C TYR A 460 -11.43 -11.05 13.97
N PHE A 461 -12.56 -10.68 14.55
CA PHE A 461 -13.71 -10.20 13.79
C PHE A 461 -14.65 -9.41 14.71
N GLU A 462 -15.51 -8.60 14.12
CA GLU A 462 -16.63 -7.98 14.80
C GLU A 462 -17.76 -9.00 14.96
N ALA A 463 -18.29 -9.13 16.18
CA ALA A 463 -19.53 -9.87 16.39
C ALA A 463 -20.33 -9.35 17.59
N LYS A 464 -21.59 -9.77 17.64
CA LYS A 464 -22.56 -9.39 18.65
C LYS A 464 -23.02 -10.59 19.48
N GLY A 465 -22.73 -10.53 20.77
CA GLY A 465 -23.12 -11.56 21.73
C GLY A 465 -24.60 -11.52 22.14
N SER A 466 -25.03 -12.51 22.93
CA SER A 466 -26.41 -12.59 23.45
C SER A 466 -26.77 -11.55 24.52
N THR A 467 -25.78 -10.98 25.20
CA THR A 467 -25.95 -9.96 26.25
C THR A 467 -25.31 -8.63 25.92
N ASP A 468 -24.58 -8.58 24.82
CA ASP A 468 -23.61 -7.55 24.50
C ASP A 468 -23.95 -6.91 23.14
N ASP A 469 -23.41 -5.74 22.89
CA ASP A 469 -23.40 -5.06 21.59
C ASP A 469 -22.33 -5.66 20.66
N PHE A 470 -22.08 -5.02 19.53
CA PHE A 470 -20.97 -5.39 18.65
C PHE A 470 -19.67 -5.12 19.39
N GLU A 471 -18.75 -6.08 19.35
CA GLU A 471 -17.51 -6.06 20.10
C GLU A 471 -16.42 -6.79 19.29
N LEU A 472 -15.18 -6.73 19.75
CA LEU A 472 -14.08 -7.52 19.15
C LEU A 472 -14.15 -8.97 19.63
N TRP A 473 -14.27 -9.91 18.71
CA TRP A 473 -14.29 -11.36 18.96
C TRP A 473 -13.10 -12.06 18.32
N ALA A 474 -12.82 -13.27 18.82
CA ALA A 474 -11.80 -14.14 18.26
C ALA A 474 -12.25 -15.60 18.20
N HIS A 475 -11.70 -16.31 17.21
CA HIS A 475 -11.85 -17.76 17.08
C HIS A 475 -10.46 -18.41 16.90
N GLU A 476 -10.17 -19.44 17.70
CA GLU A 476 -8.93 -20.22 17.62
C GLU A 476 -9.20 -21.56 16.92
N SER A 477 -8.67 -21.70 15.71
CA SER A 477 -8.91 -22.88 14.89
C SER A 477 -8.27 -24.17 15.42
N THR A 478 -7.26 -24.07 16.28
CA THR A 478 -6.55 -25.25 16.82
C THR A 478 -7.30 -25.98 17.93
N ASN A 479 -8.20 -25.28 18.63
CA ASN A 479 -8.99 -25.84 19.73
C ASN A 479 -10.51 -25.59 19.59
N ASP A 480 -10.93 -24.93 18.52
CA ASP A 480 -12.33 -24.63 18.17
C ASP A 480 -13.04 -23.78 19.22
N SER A 481 -12.31 -22.85 19.86
CA SER A 481 -12.88 -21.91 20.83
C SER A 481 -13.18 -20.56 20.20
N THR A 482 -14.36 -20.03 20.46
CA THR A 482 -14.78 -18.66 20.11
C THR A 482 -15.05 -17.87 21.39
N TRP A 483 -14.53 -16.65 21.49
CA TRP A 483 -14.68 -15.79 22.68
C TRP A 483 -14.65 -14.31 22.32
N GLN A 484 -15.32 -13.49 23.12
CA GLN A 484 -15.19 -12.03 23.09
C GLN A 484 -13.80 -11.66 23.64
N VAL A 485 -13.03 -10.91 22.86
CA VAL A 485 -11.66 -10.48 23.20
C VAL A 485 -11.69 -9.32 24.18
N ALA A 486 -12.50 -8.31 23.90
CA ALA A 486 -12.63 -7.13 24.73
C ALA A 486 -14.09 -6.67 24.76
N ASP A 487 -14.46 -6.06 25.90
CA ASP A 487 -15.68 -5.28 26.06
C ASP A 487 -15.26 -3.80 25.98
N ILE A 488 -15.39 -3.23 24.79
CA ILE A 488 -14.94 -1.88 24.45
C ILE A 488 -15.94 -0.87 24.99
N SER A 489 -17.25 -1.17 24.98
CA SER A 489 -18.28 -0.30 25.52
C SER A 489 -19.06 -0.91 26.72
N ASN A 490 -18.62 -0.51 27.92
CA ASN A 490 -19.31 -0.83 29.18
C ASN A 490 -20.77 -0.27 29.29
N SER A 491 -21.26 0.47 28.28
CA SER A 491 -22.61 1.06 28.26
C SER A 491 -23.69 0.13 27.68
N GLY A 492 -23.33 -1.01 27.11
CA GLY A 492 -24.29 -1.97 26.51
C GLY A 492 -24.97 -1.44 25.24
N PHE A 493 -24.35 -0.46 24.58
CA PHE A 493 -24.77 0.12 23.31
C PHE A 493 -23.52 0.64 22.61
N GLY A 494 -23.18 0.13 21.42
CA GLY A 494 -22.23 0.75 20.49
C GLY A 494 -20.76 0.34 20.51
N GLY A 495 -20.29 -0.74 21.15
CA GLY A 495 -18.86 -1.16 21.16
C GLY A 495 -18.20 -1.59 19.85
N ARG A 496 -18.76 -1.18 18.70
CA ARG A 496 -18.38 -1.54 17.32
C ARG A 496 -16.87 -1.74 17.17
N ALA A 497 -16.43 -2.79 16.48
CA ALA A 497 -15.02 -3.06 16.19
C ALA A 497 -14.84 -3.24 14.68
N ALA A 498 -14.95 -2.14 13.92
CA ALA A 498 -14.96 -2.18 12.46
C ALA A 498 -13.58 -1.94 11.84
N ASP A 499 -13.43 -2.27 10.55
CA ASP A 499 -12.21 -2.06 9.74
C ASP A 499 -10.95 -2.65 10.40
N ILE A 500 -11.08 -3.86 10.94
CA ILE A 500 -10.01 -4.50 11.69
C ILE A 500 -8.82 -4.77 10.75
N THR A 501 -7.63 -4.33 11.16
CA THR A 501 -6.40 -4.49 10.40
C THR A 501 -5.26 -5.02 11.27
N VAL A 502 -4.50 -5.96 10.72
CA VAL A 502 -3.38 -6.61 11.41
C VAL A 502 -2.06 -5.90 11.10
N MET A 503 -1.33 -5.51 12.14
CA MET A 503 0.04 -5.00 12.01
C MET A 503 0.96 -5.61 13.08
N GLY A 504 1.80 -6.55 12.66
CA GLY A 504 2.70 -7.28 13.56
C GLY A 504 1.92 -8.14 14.55
N THR A 505 1.99 -7.81 15.84
CA THR A 505 1.25 -8.50 16.92
C THR A 505 -0.03 -7.77 17.35
N ARG A 506 -0.35 -6.66 16.68
CA ARG A 506 -1.46 -5.80 17.04
C ARG A 506 -2.57 -5.84 16.00
N LEU A 507 -3.77 -5.63 16.49
CA LEU A 507 -4.93 -5.26 15.70
C LEU A 507 -5.14 -3.76 15.87
N TYR A 508 -5.52 -3.10 14.80
CA TYR A 508 -6.00 -1.73 14.77
C TYR A 508 -7.40 -1.74 14.16
N PHE A 509 -8.32 -0.97 14.73
CA PHE A 509 -9.73 -1.00 14.32
C PHE A 509 -10.43 0.29 14.75
N GLU A 510 -11.53 0.61 14.10
CA GLU A 510 -12.47 1.64 14.54
C GLU A 510 -13.24 1.10 15.75
N ALA A 511 -13.35 1.89 16.83
CA ALA A 511 -14.31 1.56 17.86
C ALA A 511 -15.03 2.74 18.49
N TRP A 512 -16.26 2.48 18.93
CA TRP A 512 -17.10 3.49 19.55
C TRP A 512 -17.24 3.34 21.06
N THR A 513 -17.20 4.47 21.77
CA THR A 513 -17.65 4.56 23.15
C THR A 513 -18.57 5.75 23.37
N SER A 514 -19.40 5.68 24.41
CA SER A 514 -20.28 6.80 24.79
C SER A 514 -19.54 8.08 25.18
N SER A 515 -18.25 8.00 25.51
CA SER A 515 -17.41 9.13 25.92
C SER A 515 -16.59 9.75 24.79
N SER A 516 -16.18 8.94 23.81
CA SER A 516 -15.22 9.32 22.76
C SER A 516 -15.80 9.25 21.34
N GLY A 517 -17.02 8.73 21.15
CA GLY A 517 -17.52 8.39 19.83
C GLY A 517 -16.64 7.35 19.11
N HIS A 518 -16.65 7.39 17.78
CA HIS A 518 -15.91 6.49 16.88
C HIS A 518 -14.46 6.96 16.75
N GLU A 519 -13.49 6.15 17.15
CA GLU A 519 -12.07 6.53 17.21
C GLU A 519 -11.16 5.36 16.80
N LEU A 520 -9.86 5.63 16.63
CA LEU A 520 -8.88 4.59 16.37
C LEU A 520 -8.51 3.84 17.65
N TRP A 521 -8.68 2.52 17.64
CA TRP A 521 -8.35 1.61 18.74
C TRP A 521 -7.30 0.58 18.34
N ALA A 522 -6.66 -0.01 19.35
CA ALA A 522 -5.72 -1.09 19.17
C ALA A 522 -5.89 -2.20 20.21
N HIS A 523 -5.58 -3.42 19.81
CA HIS A 523 -5.49 -4.58 20.68
C HIS A 523 -4.14 -5.29 20.49
N GLU A 524 -3.42 -5.53 21.60
CA GLU A 524 -2.14 -6.25 21.62
C GLU A 524 -2.36 -7.71 21.99
N THR A 525 -2.16 -8.60 21.03
CA THR A 525 -2.46 -10.04 21.20
C THR A 525 -1.48 -10.76 22.13
N THR A 526 -0.31 -10.17 22.40
CA THR A 526 0.71 -10.80 23.27
C THR A 526 0.43 -10.63 24.75
N ASN A 527 -0.33 -9.60 25.15
CA ASN A 527 -0.64 -9.29 26.54
C ASN A 527 -2.14 -9.07 26.81
N ASP A 528 -2.98 -9.18 25.77
CA ASP A 528 -4.44 -9.08 25.84
C ASP A 528 -4.94 -7.69 26.30
N SER A 529 -4.20 -6.63 25.95
CA SER A 529 -4.58 -5.25 26.25
C SER A 529 -5.26 -4.58 25.08
N THR A 530 -6.38 -3.90 25.34
CA THR A 530 -7.11 -3.07 24.39
C THR A 530 -7.09 -1.61 24.86
N TRP A 531 -6.80 -0.67 23.97
CA TRP A 531 -6.76 0.76 24.29
C TRP A 531 -7.10 1.63 23.08
N GLN A 532 -7.63 2.82 23.35
CA GLN A 532 -7.80 3.87 22.34
C GLN A 532 -6.43 4.45 21.97
N VAL A 533 -6.10 4.44 20.68
CA VAL A 533 -4.80 4.89 20.16
C VAL A 533 -4.71 6.41 20.15
N ALA A 534 -5.74 7.07 19.63
CA ALA A 534 -5.85 8.51 19.57
C ALA A 534 -7.32 8.93 19.77
N GLU A 535 -7.51 10.09 20.38
CA GLU A 535 -8.80 10.80 20.39
C GLU A 535 -8.67 11.91 19.35
N ILE A 536 -9.07 11.61 18.11
CA ILE A 536 -8.92 12.50 16.97
C ILE A 536 -9.93 13.64 17.08
N TRP A 537 -11.17 13.34 17.47
CA TRP A 537 -12.17 14.34 17.78
C TRP A 537 -12.58 14.29 19.26
N SER A 538 -12.12 15.28 20.03
CA SER A 538 -12.38 15.36 21.47
C SER A 538 -13.88 15.30 21.85
N GLY A 539 -14.21 14.51 22.87
CA GLY A 539 -15.55 14.41 23.45
C GLY A 539 -16.46 13.43 22.70
N SER A 540 -17.77 13.72 22.62
CA SER A 540 -18.72 12.85 21.90
C SER A 540 -18.73 13.10 20.38
N GLY A 541 -17.64 13.66 19.84
CA GLY A 541 -17.42 13.75 18.41
C GLY A 541 -17.16 12.37 17.83
N HIS A 542 -17.18 12.22 16.51
CA HIS A 542 -16.90 10.95 15.85
C HIS A 542 -15.70 11.13 14.92
N GLY A 543 -14.53 10.67 15.34
CA GLY A 543 -13.32 10.69 14.53
C GLY A 543 -13.41 9.83 13.26
N ASN A 544 -14.21 8.76 13.27
CA ASN A 544 -14.49 7.87 12.11
C ASN A 544 -13.21 7.32 11.47
N ALA A 545 -12.39 6.59 12.23
CA ALA A 545 -11.14 6.02 11.72
C ALA A 545 -11.40 4.80 10.81
N ASN A 546 -11.67 5.04 9.53
CA ASN A 546 -12.07 4.03 8.55
C ASN A 546 -10.96 3.74 7.51
N GLU A 547 -11.10 2.64 6.75
CA GLU A 547 -10.19 2.29 5.64
C GLU A 547 -8.72 2.12 6.08
N ILE A 548 -8.53 1.52 7.26
CA ILE A 548 -7.22 1.44 7.90
C ILE A 548 -6.25 0.60 7.05
N THR A 549 -5.23 1.26 6.52
CA THR A 549 -4.23 0.67 5.64
C THR A 549 -2.83 0.75 6.23
N VAL A 550 -2.15 -0.41 6.32
CA VAL A 550 -0.79 -0.50 6.85
C VAL A 550 0.24 -0.24 5.77
N MET A 551 1.15 0.69 6.02
CA MET A 551 2.34 0.89 5.20
C MET A 551 3.59 1.10 6.07
N ALA A 552 4.52 0.15 6.00
CA ALA A 552 5.74 0.13 6.82
C ALA A 552 5.45 0.23 8.33
N THR A 553 5.71 1.38 8.96
CA THR A 553 5.47 1.63 10.40
C THR A 553 4.23 2.47 10.67
N ARG A 554 3.47 2.79 9.62
CA ARG A 554 2.35 3.74 9.67
C ARG A 554 1.03 3.06 9.33
N LEU A 555 -0.03 3.60 9.90
CA LEU A 555 -1.41 3.33 9.54
C LEU A 555 -1.94 4.57 8.85
N TYR A 556 -2.45 4.44 7.65
CA TYR A 556 -3.16 5.48 6.92
C TYR A 556 -4.65 5.16 6.92
N PHE A 557 -5.49 6.15 7.14
CA PHE A 557 -6.93 5.96 7.31
C PHE A 557 -7.68 7.27 7.06
N GLU A 558 -8.96 7.18 6.79
CA GLU A 558 -9.86 8.33 6.81
C GLU A 558 -10.17 8.70 8.26
N ALA A 559 -10.18 10.00 8.61
CA ALA A 559 -10.71 10.47 9.88
C ALA A 559 -11.07 11.97 9.86
N GLN A 560 -11.74 12.45 10.90
CA GLN A 560 -12.07 13.87 11.12
C GLN A 560 -11.77 14.37 12.53
N ASP A 561 -11.42 15.64 12.66
CA ASP A 561 -11.18 16.32 13.94
C ASP A 561 -12.35 17.25 14.36
N GLY A 562 -13.45 17.23 13.61
CA GLY A 562 -14.60 18.12 13.77
C GLY A 562 -14.44 19.53 13.18
N SER A 563 -13.30 19.83 12.56
CA SER A 563 -12.99 21.14 11.98
C SER A 563 -12.63 21.07 10.49
N SER A 564 -11.91 20.04 10.06
CA SER A 564 -11.50 19.82 8.67
C SER A 564 -12.41 18.87 7.90
N GLY A 565 -13.42 18.28 8.55
CA GLY A 565 -14.18 17.15 8.00
C GLY A 565 -13.32 15.89 7.83
N GLU A 566 -13.86 14.90 7.10
CA GLU A 566 -13.20 13.61 6.85
C GLU A 566 -12.11 13.77 5.80
N GLU A 567 -10.87 13.42 6.15
CA GLU A 567 -9.66 13.66 5.37
C GLU A 567 -8.70 12.47 5.52
N LEU A 568 -7.56 12.47 4.81
CA LEU A 568 -6.53 11.46 4.98
C LEU A 568 -5.70 11.72 6.25
N TRP A 569 -5.66 10.74 7.15
CA TRP A 569 -4.89 10.77 8.39
C TRP A 569 -3.84 9.66 8.44
N VAL A 570 -2.88 9.83 9.34
CA VAL A 570 -1.85 8.84 9.59
C VAL A 570 -1.55 8.72 11.08
N HIS A 571 -1.27 7.49 11.52
CA HIS A 571 -0.71 7.17 12.83
C HIS A 571 0.66 6.48 12.67
N GLU A 572 1.70 7.04 13.28
CA GLU A 572 3.04 6.46 13.33
C GLU A 572 3.20 5.60 14.59
N THR A 573 3.32 4.29 14.39
CA THR A 573 3.34 3.34 15.50
C THR A 573 4.63 3.36 16.31
N VAL A 574 5.72 3.90 15.76
CA VAL A 574 7.02 3.97 16.44
C VAL A 574 7.06 5.04 17.52
N ASN A 575 6.50 6.22 17.25
CA ASN A 575 6.51 7.35 18.18
C ASN A 575 5.13 7.64 18.80
N GLY A 576 4.07 7.03 18.27
CA GLY A 576 2.68 7.17 18.74
C GLY A 576 2.01 8.47 18.29
N SER A 577 2.54 9.20 17.30
CA SER A 577 1.90 10.43 16.82
C SER A 577 0.81 10.15 15.79
N THR A 578 -0.27 10.94 15.85
CA THR A 578 -1.37 10.92 14.87
C THR A 578 -1.54 12.33 14.30
N TRP A 579 -1.64 12.46 12.98
CA TRP A 579 -1.83 13.76 12.32
C TRP A 579 -2.57 13.62 10.99
N GLN A 580 -3.22 14.70 10.56
CA GLN A 580 -3.79 14.83 9.22
C GLN A 580 -2.66 14.93 8.20
N VAL A 581 -2.69 14.10 7.16
CA VAL A 581 -1.70 14.07 6.08
C VAL A 581 -1.91 15.22 5.12
N ALA A 582 -3.16 15.44 4.70
CA ALA A 582 -3.55 16.51 3.80
C ALA A 582 -4.98 16.96 4.08
N ASP A 583 -5.22 18.27 4.02
CA ASP A 583 -6.55 18.89 3.96
C ASP A 583 -6.93 19.01 2.48
N ILE A 584 -7.52 17.94 1.92
CA ILE A 584 -7.83 17.84 0.49
C ILE A 584 -8.98 18.79 0.13
N ASN A 585 -9.98 18.92 1.01
CA ASN A 585 -11.14 19.79 0.81
C ASN A 585 -11.28 20.79 1.96
N SER A 586 -10.53 21.89 1.87
CA SER A 586 -10.51 22.89 2.94
C SER A 586 -11.89 23.48 3.24
N GLY A 587 -12.38 23.20 4.44
CA GLY A 587 -13.70 23.62 4.94
C GLY A 587 -14.86 22.68 4.56
N GLY A 588 -14.56 21.53 3.96
CA GLY A 588 -15.48 20.46 3.57
C GLY A 588 -15.02 19.11 4.12
N SER A 589 -15.20 18.04 3.35
CA SER A 589 -14.64 16.71 3.64
C SER A 589 -14.04 16.18 2.35
N GLY A 590 -12.80 15.73 2.43
CA GLY A 590 -12.00 15.14 1.36
C GLY A 590 -12.40 13.70 1.04
N MET A 591 -12.83 12.93 2.04
CA MET A 591 -13.26 11.52 1.93
C MET A 591 -12.24 10.63 1.23
N ALA A 592 -11.19 10.23 1.94
CA ALA A 592 -10.12 9.40 1.42
C ALA A 592 -10.49 7.90 1.48
N ASN A 593 -11.17 7.41 0.45
CA ASN A 593 -11.70 6.03 0.40
C ASN A 593 -10.75 5.07 -0.36
N ASP A 594 -10.87 3.78 -0.07
CA ASP A 594 -10.23 2.69 -0.81
C ASP A 594 -8.69 2.86 -0.93
N ILE A 595 -8.05 3.02 0.23
CA ILE A 595 -6.63 3.33 0.31
C ILE A 595 -5.80 2.10 -0.06
N THR A 596 -5.10 2.18 -1.18
CA THR A 596 -4.27 1.09 -1.72
C THR A 596 -2.79 1.46 -1.79
N VAL A 597 -1.93 0.60 -1.26
CA VAL A 597 -0.46 0.80 -1.30
C VAL A 597 0.13 0.24 -2.60
N MET A 598 0.88 1.06 -3.33
CA MET A 598 1.75 0.60 -4.43
C MET A 598 3.14 1.24 -4.30
N GLY A 599 4.12 0.44 -3.86
CA GLY A 599 5.48 0.91 -3.63
C GLY A 599 5.56 1.89 -2.45
N THR A 600 6.06 3.10 -2.69
CA THR A 600 6.17 4.18 -1.69
C THR A 600 4.96 5.12 -1.67
N ARG A 601 3.90 4.78 -2.39
CA ARG A 601 2.73 5.62 -2.60
C ARG A 601 1.44 4.93 -2.15
N LEU A 602 0.53 5.76 -1.67
CA LEU A 602 -0.87 5.42 -1.41
C LEU A 602 -1.70 5.99 -2.54
N TYR A 603 -2.62 5.19 -3.07
CA TYR A 603 -3.60 5.60 -4.06
C TYR A 603 -4.98 5.41 -3.46
N PHE A 604 -5.86 6.38 -3.65
CA PHE A 604 -7.17 6.41 -3.00
C PHE A 604 -8.12 7.32 -3.77
N GLU A 605 -9.41 7.15 -3.56
CA GLU A 605 -10.41 8.10 -4.03
C GLU A 605 -10.48 9.30 -3.09
N ALA A 606 -10.58 10.53 -3.61
CA ALA A 606 -10.91 11.70 -2.80
C ALA A 606 -11.60 12.83 -3.59
N TYR A 607 -12.25 13.71 -2.84
CA TYR A 607 -13.04 14.86 -3.31
C TYR A 607 -12.43 16.19 -2.86
N ASP A 608 -12.02 17.06 -3.77
CA ASP A 608 -11.40 18.37 -3.44
C ASP A 608 -12.39 19.54 -3.30
N GLY A 609 -13.70 19.28 -3.33
CA GLY A 609 -14.71 20.34 -3.32
C GLY A 609 -15.05 20.94 -4.70
N SER A 610 -14.31 20.59 -5.76
CA SER A 610 -14.42 21.24 -7.08
C SER A 610 -14.44 20.30 -8.28
N SER A 611 -13.75 19.16 -8.19
CA SER A 611 -13.44 18.23 -9.28
C SER A 611 -14.20 16.90 -9.16
N GLY A 612 -15.13 16.76 -8.21
CA GLY A 612 -15.77 15.47 -7.92
C GLY A 612 -14.82 14.48 -7.25
N TYR A 613 -15.27 13.24 -7.02
CA TYR A 613 -14.41 12.18 -6.49
C TYR A 613 -13.55 11.64 -7.62
N GLU A 614 -12.25 11.64 -7.39
CA GLU A 614 -11.22 11.36 -8.39
C GLU A 614 -10.13 10.49 -7.77
N LEU A 615 -9.22 9.97 -8.60
CA LEU A 615 -8.07 9.22 -8.13
C LEU A 615 -6.98 10.17 -7.59
N TRP A 616 -6.57 9.96 -6.36
CA TRP A 616 -5.52 10.71 -5.66
C TRP A 616 -4.33 9.82 -5.32
N VAL A 617 -3.20 10.47 -5.07
CA VAL A 617 -1.98 9.82 -4.62
C VAL A 617 -1.34 10.62 -3.49
N HIS A 618 -0.85 9.91 -2.47
CA HIS A 618 0.06 10.43 -1.46
C HIS A 618 1.39 9.70 -1.56
N ASP A 619 2.48 10.45 -1.74
CA ASP A 619 3.83 9.91 -1.75
C ASP A 619 4.48 10.11 -0.38
N THR A 620 4.77 8.98 0.27
CA THR A 620 5.29 8.97 1.64
C THR A 620 6.74 9.42 1.75
N THR A 621 7.46 9.49 0.62
CA THR A 621 8.87 9.93 0.60
C THR A 621 9.00 11.44 0.57
N SER A 622 8.16 12.10 -0.23
CA SER A 622 8.11 13.56 -0.34
C SER A 622 7.07 14.21 0.56
N ASP A 623 6.24 13.40 1.25
CA ASP A 623 5.14 13.83 2.10
C ASP A 623 4.18 14.77 1.35
N SER A 624 3.82 14.38 0.13
CA SER A 624 3.02 15.21 -0.77
C SER A 624 1.81 14.46 -1.28
N THR A 625 0.67 15.16 -1.33
CA THR A 625 -0.61 14.62 -1.80
C THR A 625 -1.08 15.42 -3.01
N TRP A 626 -1.52 14.73 -4.06
CA TRP A 626 -2.05 15.38 -5.27
C TRP A 626 -3.00 14.46 -6.05
N GLN A 627 -3.85 15.08 -6.87
CA GLN A 627 -4.75 14.37 -7.77
C GLN A 627 -3.95 13.71 -8.92
N VAL A 628 -4.21 12.43 -9.19
CA VAL A 628 -3.55 11.65 -10.26
C VAL A 628 -4.10 12.04 -11.63
N ALA A 629 -5.42 12.06 -11.75
CA ALA A 629 -6.14 12.43 -12.96
C ALA A 629 -7.54 12.94 -12.61
N ASP A 630 -8.02 13.91 -13.38
CA ASP A 630 -9.43 14.30 -13.45
C ASP A 630 -10.08 13.43 -14.55
N ILE A 631 -10.64 12.29 -14.15
CA ILE A 631 -11.18 11.26 -15.05
C ILE A 631 -12.43 11.81 -15.76
N ILE A 632 -13.30 12.56 -15.06
CA ILE A 632 -14.40 13.31 -15.66
C ILE A 632 -14.19 14.82 -15.47
N SER A 633 -13.61 15.43 -16.51
CA SER A 633 -13.31 16.87 -16.54
C SER A 633 -14.45 17.76 -16.00
N GLY A 634 -14.13 18.61 -15.02
CA GLY A 634 -15.07 19.55 -14.41
C GLY A 634 -15.56 19.07 -13.05
N SER A 635 -16.81 19.37 -12.69
CA SER A 635 -17.36 18.97 -11.38
C SER A 635 -18.02 17.57 -11.40
N GLY A 636 -17.69 16.76 -12.41
CA GLY A 636 -18.18 15.38 -12.51
C GLY A 636 -17.35 14.47 -11.61
N SER A 637 -17.88 13.33 -11.19
CA SER A 637 -17.14 12.38 -10.38
C SER A 637 -16.57 11.30 -11.30
N GLY A 638 -15.26 11.22 -11.41
CA GLY A 638 -14.51 10.13 -12.02
C GLY A 638 -14.77 8.79 -11.35
N MET A 639 -14.91 8.78 -10.03
CA MET A 639 -14.98 7.58 -9.19
C MET A 639 -13.74 6.68 -9.33
N ALA A 640 -13.15 6.23 -8.24
CA ALA A 640 -12.01 5.32 -8.26
C ALA A 640 -12.14 4.29 -7.13
N ASN A 641 -12.96 3.27 -7.35
CA ASN A 641 -13.28 2.24 -6.36
C ASN A 641 -12.67 0.88 -6.73
N ASP A 642 -12.60 -0.02 -5.76
CA ASP A 642 -12.00 -1.34 -5.84
C ASP A 642 -10.59 -1.32 -6.46
N ILE A 643 -9.75 -0.38 -6.01
CA ILE A 643 -8.39 -0.19 -6.47
C ILE A 643 -7.56 -1.43 -6.13
N THR A 644 -6.97 -2.04 -7.15
CA THR A 644 -6.09 -3.19 -7.00
C THR A 644 -4.81 -3.05 -7.81
N VAL A 645 -3.74 -3.71 -7.36
CA VAL A 645 -2.40 -3.57 -7.92
C VAL A 645 -1.98 -4.84 -8.65
N ILE A 646 -1.53 -4.71 -9.91
CA ILE A 646 -0.78 -5.75 -10.61
C ILE A 646 0.53 -5.17 -11.14
N GLY A 647 1.63 -5.55 -10.51
CA GLY A 647 2.96 -5.05 -10.87
C GLY A 647 3.06 -3.54 -10.62
N THR A 648 3.23 -2.76 -11.68
CA THR A 648 3.34 -1.28 -11.64
C THR A 648 2.05 -0.58 -12.10
N ARG A 649 0.94 -1.31 -12.15
CA ARG A 649 -0.35 -0.84 -12.66
C ARG A 649 -1.40 -0.93 -11.58
N LEU A 650 -2.28 0.08 -11.55
CA LEU A 650 -3.51 0.03 -10.79
C LEU A 650 -4.66 -0.32 -11.71
N TYR A 651 -5.56 -1.17 -11.25
CA TYR A 651 -6.84 -1.45 -11.89
C TYR A 651 -7.93 -1.06 -10.91
N PHE A 652 -8.98 -0.42 -11.40
CA PHE A 652 -10.04 0.12 -10.55
C PHE A 652 -11.30 0.34 -11.38
N GLU A 653 -12.42 0.39 -10.69
CA GLU A 653 -13.67 0.87 -11.24
C GLU A 653 -13.62 2.40 -11.38
N ALA A 654 -13.98 2.91 -12.56
CA ALA A 654 -14.20 4.34 -12.73
C ALA A 654 -15.36 4.66 -13.66
N GLN A 655 -16.03 5.76 -13.35
CA GLN A 655 -17.00 6.43 -14.19
C GLN A 655 -16.29 7.22 -15.29
N GLY A 656 -16.49 6.80 -16.54
CA GLY A 656 -16.12 7.57 -17.72
C GLY A 656 -17.31 8.24 -18.39
N ASN A 657 -17.07 8.86 -19.56
CA ASN A 657 -18.14 9.42 -20.41
C ASN A 657 -19.14 8.38 -20.95
N SER A 658 -18.88 7.09 -20.78
CA SER A 658 -19.70 5.98 -21.27
C SER A 658 -20.29 5.11 -20.16
N GLY A 659 -20.24 5.56 -18.90
CA GLY A 659 -20.68 4.78 -17.74
C GLY A 659 -19.51 4.31 -16.89
N VAL A 660 -19.83 3.53 -15.87
CA VAL A 660 -18.89 2.95 -14.90
C VAL A 660 -18.31 1.65 -15.44
N GLU A 661 -16.98 1.57 -15.57
CA GLU A 661 -16.26 0.48 -16.25
C GLU A 661 -14.88 0.24 -15.62
N LEU A 662 -14.25 -0.90 -15.97
CA LEU A 662 -12.88 -1.21 -15.55
C LEU A 662 -11.84 -0.30 -16.23
N HIS A 663 -11.07 0.41 -15.42
CA HIS A 663 -9.97 1.27 -15.83
C HIS A 663 -8.62 0.75 -15.31
N MET A 664 -7.55 1.27 -15.90
CA MET A 664 -6.19 1.00 -15.50
C MET A 664 -5.39 2.30 -15.50
N MET A 665 -4.56 2.49 -14.48
CA MET A 665 -3.56 3.55 -14.42
C MET A 665 -2.15 2.94 -14.48
N GLU A 666 -1.33 3.49 -15.37
CA GLU A 666 0.10 3.22 -15.43
C GLU A 666 0.92 4.51 -15.48
N ILE A 667 2.21 4.39 -15.19
CA ILE A 667 3.17 5.49 -15.29
C ILE A 667 3.90 5.37 -16.62
N GLU A 668 3.72 6.34 -17.51
CA GLU A 668 4.48 6.45 -18.75
C GLU A 668 5.62 7.46 -18.61
N HIS A 669 6.77 7.15 -19.22
CA HIS A 669 7.94 8.02 -19.21
C HIS A 669 8.12 8.72 -20.56
N SER A 670 8.37 10.03 -20.53
CA SER A 670 8.69 10.83 -21.72
C SER A 670 9.92 11.71 -21.50
N ILE A 671 10.61 12.04 -22.60
CA ILE A 671 11.77 12.93 -22.57
C ILE A 671 11.53 14.08 -23.55
N THR A 672 11.71 15.31 -23.06
CA THR A 672 11.65 16.52 -23.87
C THR A 672 13.00 17.23 -23.86
N TYR A 673 13.47 17.64 -25.04
CA TYR A 673 14.71 18.40 -25.22
C TYR A 673 14.37 19.82 -25.65
N ASN A 674 14.88 20.83 -24.94
CA ASN A 674 14.72 22.25 -25.26
C ASN A 674 16.06 22.97 -25.34
#